data_AF-A0A1B0B1V7-F1
#
_entry.id   AF-A0A1B0B1V7-F1
#
_cell.length_a   1.000
_cell.length_b   1.000
_cell.length_c   1.000
_cell.angle_alpha   90.00
_cell.angle_beta   90.00
_cell.angle_gamma   90.00
#
_symmetry.space_group_name_H-M   'P 1'
#
loop_
_entity.id
_entity.type
_entity.pdbx_description
1 polymer ?
#
loop_
_entity_poly.entity_id
_entity_poly.type
_entity_poly.pdbx_seq_one_letter_code
_entity_poly.pdbx_strand_id
1 'polypeptide(L)'
;MDLIPQQQTIEQWVDKCLVLLEDDYENVHPKVIAFMLNICSIMLQNEWLIITMREKRVTDRKSKHKNVCWFYVHGKEHIEIVVDAALSALSCFLEQAPKAKISISHNSQTMLLGTILTHLSDQLDEKHCYNKDYKLPFRLFALLAMHNERFTPSIKLGYIRILTSISHISLGFAYIRLQKSWLYLIKLCNCDHTLYVVRDARKLLCELLYKFLVKAKDENVVLEMLDEIIKPLHDNVYQEGSDRIMINVDDSETQHKVSSTLDLLSYIFEQTLEMEEKTNLARLCQRHHNIELAVWKLVEMTQDPGFLQKILHTVTSYNFAILVQDQWQPGRGCIESEKFSRFGVNFLNGMKFCISRQKLLNFVKLVEVNHKLWKKLASRAPTEIQIEHERVRFENLLITFYLMPLLFILRKRLFYDAELFEDYLIRLFKVNCEHTLRICYAFRDLIYTSGESSLSMVADMAYKSIHGILCMENMLEREQAVLVFQAMIYALKEFVDNSQAIQSGEMGVCLKLWLSTEYGIAIPHVLYATLIGLQTLIKRYRINWNESIDTTCIVNIVASVLENPNLTDNLAVQALKLIQLSIEYFLSPNMALLLDNLQGSGLLCLGPIIVKRLHDLSWEVRDSALELTTSIADISRCKFPAFQQFLHDFKLCSIVSDMLRNDSETYVRASALKCLSKMVVINVIWENNLNGHELIDYLFFILSNESEGLVRKESVKVLTVLYEHHKVPSKYLNPLYSVISYCILSDLDWEVKVEALHFWELEFQEQFTNQGMIDGTFPTVTFSKDNKKIVTLNEKEINLRIMKVFQELSQRGCLGVILKCLNEEYEKEVLKAAINMVHRLFEQLKNYDYESIIDDMDKNSQQNSNEYKSAVISESIPPLTLDIETSGLNNQQSEEIIEAILFSQDINLLAASYEKQLQLKNGDLPNIPPHSSIDEHLYKNYTNIGPKQFIDSIKQMDLNQMIKSHQNWFTEMESFSSLLDDILVMGDNSAMETEWQQLLPHLRHRYCCKMFGSLVITLSNRS
;
A
#
# COMPACT_ATOMS: atom_id res chain seq x y z
N MET A 1 -45.77 -26.13 -44.20
CA MET A 1 -44.93 -26.97 -45.07
C MET A 1 -43.58 -26.29 -45.24
N ASP A 2 -42.85 -26.34 -44.12
CA ASP A 2 -41.44 -26.68 -43.92
C ASP A 2 -40.36 -26.04 -44.79
N LEU A 3 -39.81 -24.95 -44.27
CA LEU A 3 -38.37 -24.60 -44.27
C LEU A 3 -38.17 -23.48 -43.22
N ILE A 4 -37.76 -23.86 -42.00
CA ILE A 4 -37.39 -22.93 -40.93
C ILE A 4 -35.92 -22.48 -41.18
N PRO A 5 -35.59 -21.18 -41.25
CA PRO A 5 -34.21 -20.74 -41.46
C PRO A 5 -33.35 -21.02 -40.22
N GLN A 6 -32.20 -21.64 -40.45
CA GLN A 6 -31.15 -21.89 -39.48
C GLN A 6 -30.66 -20.57 -38.85
N GLN A 7 -30.55 -20.53 -37.52
CA GLN A 7 -29.82 -19.49 -36.80
C GLN A 7 -28.36 -19.47 -37.28
N GLN A 8 -27.97 -18.45 -38.04
CA GLN A 8 -26.56 -18.18 -38.33
C GLN A 8 -25.86 -17.93 -36.99
N THR A 9 -24.82 -18.72 -36.70
CA THR A 9 -23.98 -18.52 -35.53
C THR A 9 -23.22 -17.20 -35.66
N ILE A 10 -23.00 -16.52 -34.53
CA ILE A 10 -22.21 -15.28 -34.43
C ILE A 10 -20.85 -15.43 -35.13
N GLU A 11 -20.27 -16.63 -35.10
CA GLU A 11 -19.02 -17.00 -35.80
C GLU A 11 -19.09 -16.84 -37.33
N GLN A 12 -20.18 -17.27 -37.97
CA GLN A 12 -20.39 -17.08 -39.43
C GLN A 12 -20.60 -15.62 -39.78
N TRP A 13 -21.15 -14.84 -38.85
CA TRP A 13 -21.35 -13.41 -39.02
C TRP A 13 -20.02 -12.66 -38.89
N VAL A 14 -19.16 -13.03 -37.93
CA VAL A 14 -17.79 -12.50 -37.79
C VAL A 14 -16.94 -12.84 -39.02
N ASP A 15 -16.91 -14.10 -39.48
CA ASP A 15 -16.18 -14.49 -40.70
C ASP A 15 -16.65 -13.69 -41.93
N LYS A 16 -17.96 -13.48 -42.10
CA LYS A 16 -18.49 -12.66 -43.21
C LYS A 16 -18.08 -11.20 -43.09
N CYS A 17 -18.04 -10.66 -41.88
CA CYS A 17 -17.62 -9.29 -41.65
C CYS A 17 -16.10 -9.10 -41.85
N LEU A 18 -15.28 -10.12 -41.56
CA LEU A 18 -13.85 -10.14 -41.88
C LEU A 18 -13.60 -10.15 -43.39
N VAL A 19 -14.31 -11.02 -44.13
CA VAL A 19 -14.26 -11.06 -45.60
C VAL A 19 -14.76 -9.75 -46.24
N LEU A 20 -15.79 -9.13 -45.67
CA LEU A 20 -16.28 -7.82 -46.12
C LEU A 20 -15.25 -6.69 -45.94
N LEU A 21 -14.37 -6.79 -44.94
CA LEU A 21 -13.30 -5.82 -44.70
C LEU A 21 -12.10 -6.03 -45.62
N GLU A 22 -11.87 -7.26 -46.09
CA GLU A 22 -10.81 -7.60 -47.05
C GLU A 22 -11.20 -7.26 -48.50
N ASP A 23 -12.47 -7.46 -48.90
CA ASP A 23 -12.87 -7.44 -50.32
C ASP A 23 -13.62 -6.16 -50.77
N ASP A 24 -14.37 -5.45 -49.91
CA ASP A 24 -15.31 -4.40 -50.39
C ASP A 24 -15.55 -3.24 -49.38
N TYR A 25 -14.45 -2.68 -48.85
CA TYR A 25 -14.45 -1.78 -47.69
C TYR A 25 -14.96 -0.34 -47.94
N GLU A 26 -14.97 0.16 -49.17
CA GLU A 26 -15.37 1.56 -49.47
C GLU A 26 -16.88 1.82 -49.25
N ASN A 27 -17.70 0.77 -49.19
CA ASN A 27 -19.16 0.84 -49.07
C ASN A 27 -19.69 0.54 -47.65
N VAL A 28 -18.81 0.25 -46.69
CA VAL A 28 -19.21 -0.15 -45.33
C VAL A 28 -19.43 1.07 -44.44
N HIS A 29 -20.59 1.18 -43.79
CA HIS A 29 -20.92 2.33 -42.95
C HIS A 29 -20.01 2.41 -41.69
N PRO A 30 -19.49 3.59 -41.31
CA PRO A 30 -18.52 3.72 -40.20
C PRO A 30 -18.98 3.17 -38.83
N LYS A 31 -20.29 3.19 -38.55
CA LYS A 31 -20.85 2.56 -37.33
C LYS A 31 -20.69 1.03 -37.31
N VAL A 32 -20.75 0.38 -38.47
CA VAL A 32 -20.51 -1.07 -38.63
C VAL A 32 -19.02 -1.35 -38.39
N ILE A 33 -18.14 -0.49 -38.91
CA ILE A 33 -16.70 -0.59 -38.68
C ILE A 33 -16.37 -0.39 -37.18
N ALA A 34 -16.99 0.58 -36.49
CA ALA A 34 -16.83 0.79 -35.06
C ALA A 34 -17.32 -0.41 -34.22
N PHE A 35 -18.44 -1.02 -34.61
CA PHE A 35 -18.94 -2.25 -33.98
C PHE A 35 -17.98 -3.42 -34.18
N MET A 36 -17.38 -3.54 -35.37
CA MET A 36 -16.35 -4.55 -35.65
C MET A 36 -15.08 -4.36 -34.83
N LEU A 37 -14.66 -3.10 -34.61
CA LEU A 37 -13.56 -2.77 -33.70
C LEU A 37 -13.88 -3.21 -32.25
N ASN A 38 -15.12 -3.00 -31.77
CA ASN A 38 -15.55 -3.52 -30.46
C ASN A 38 -15.41 -5.03 -30.36
N ILE A 39 -15.85 -5.77 -31.38
CA ILE A 39 -15.74 -7.24 -31.41
C ILE A 39 -14.27 -7.66 -31.39
N CYS A 40 -13.43 -7.04 -32.23
CA CYS A 40 -11.99 -7.35 -32.27
C CYS A 40 -11.31 -7.07 -30.92
N SER A 41 -11.68 -5.96 -30.25
CA SER A 41 -11.18 -5.64 -28.90
C SER A 41 -11.54 -6.70 -27.87
N ILE A 42 -12.79 -7.17 -27.87
CA ILE A 42 -13.27 -8.19 -26.93
C ILE A 42 -12.58 -9.54 -27.20
N MET A 43 -12.34 -9.87 -28.47
CA MET A 43 -11.63 -11.08 -28.85
C MET A 43 -10.14 -11.02 -28.46
N LEU A 44 -9.49 -9.86 -28.59
CA LEU A 44 -8.10 -9.66 -28.17
C LEU A 44 -7.93 -9.69 -26.64
N GLN A 45 -8.96 -9.33 -25.87
CA GLN A 45 -8.94 -9.36 -24.40
C GLN A 45 -9.18 -10.75 -23.80
N ASN A 46 -9.75 -11.69 -24.56
CA ASN A 46 -10.06 -13.03 -24.10
C ASN A 46 -9.45 -14.10 -25.01
N GLU A 47 -8.20 -14.47 -24.75
CA GLU A 47 -7.53 -15.60 -25.44
C GLU A 47 -8.37 -16.89 -25.35
N TRP A 48 -9.05 -17.09 -24.21
CA TRP A 48 -9.96 -18.23 -24.00
C TRP A 48 -11.16 -18.25 -24.95
N LEU A 49 -11.67 -17.09 -25.38
CA LEU A 49 -12.79 -16.98 -26.32
C LEU A 49 -12.37 -17.45 -27.72
N ILE A 50 -11.14 -17.11 -28.13
CA ILE A 50 -10.51 -17.57 -29.37
C ILE A 50 -10.30 -19.09 -29.33
N ILE A 51 -9.85 -19.62 -28.18
CA ILE A 51 -9.64 -21.06 -27.97
C ILE A 51 -10.98 -21.83 -27.97
N THR A 52 -12.02 -21.31 -27.33
CA THR A 52 -13.35 -21.96 -27.27
C THR A 52 -14.11 -21.94 -28.60
N MET A 53 -13.97 -20.88 -29.41
CA MET A 53 -14.50 -20.87 -30.79
C MET A 53 -13.86 -21.99 -31.64
N ARG A 54 -12.60 -22.34 -31.36
CA ARG A 54 -11.92 -23.46 -32.04
C ARG A 54 -12.36 -24.82 -31.52
N GLU A 55 -12.51 -25.00 -30.21
CA GLU A 55 -13.03 -26.25 -29.63
C GLU A 55 -14.39 -26.62 -30.25
N LYS A 56 -15.27 -25.63 -30.46
CA LYS A 56 -16.54 -25.82 -31.15
C LYS A 56 -16.41 -26.17 -32.65
N ARG A 57 -15.54 -25.48 -33.40
CA ARG A 57 -15.23 -25.84 -34.82
C ARG A 57 -14.67 -27.26 -34.98
N VAL A 58 -13.89 -27.75 -34.01
CA VAL A 58 -13.31 -29.11 -34.04
C VAL A 58 -14.34 -30.16 -33.62
N THR A 59 -15.28 -29.85 -32.70
CA THR A 59 -16.37 -30.77 -32.36
C THR A 59 -17.35 -31.02 -33.51
N ASP A 60 -17.50 -30.08 -34.44
CA ASP A 60 -18.28 -30.28 -35.67
C ASP A 60 -17.55 -31.11 -36.74
N ARG A 61 -16.24 -31.33 -36.59
CA ARG A 61 -15.43 -32.21 -37.45
C ARG A 61 -14.80 -33.35 -36.63
N LYS A 62 -15.62 -34.19 -35.98
CA LYS A 62 -15.09 -35.38 -35.28
C LYS A 62 -14.55 -36.42 -36.26
N SER A 63 -13.25 -36.72 -36.20
CA SER A 63 -12.76 -38.04 -35.79
C SER A 63 -11.23 -38.20 -35.94
N LYS A 64 -10.64 -38.81 -34.89
CA LYS A 64 -9.32 -39.48 -34.79
C LYS A 64 -8.10 -38.69 -34.29
N HIS A 65 -7.62 -39.22 -33.16
CA HIS A 65 -6.30 -39.20 -32.54
C HIS A 65 -5.88 -38.04 -31.61
N LYS A 66 -5.78 -38.45 -30.34
CA LYS A 66 -4.99 -37.90 -29.22
C LYS A 66 -3.66 -37.29 -29.67
N ASN A 67 -3.43 -36.03 -29.30
CA ASN A 67 -2.17 -35.52 -28.75
C ASN A 67 -2.35 -34.07 -28.28
N VAL A 68 -2.29 -33.84 -26.96
CA VAL A 68 -2.49 -32.54 -26.29
C VAL A 68 -1.28 -31.59 -26.47
N CYS A 69 -0.13 -32.08 -26.94
CA CYS A 69 1.06 -31.24 -27.17
C CYS A 69 1.09 -30.48 -28.52
N TRP A 70 0.10 -30.63 -29.41
CA TRP A 70 0.04 -29.91 -30.69
C TRP A 70 -0.68 -28.53 -30.61
N PHE A 71 -1.28 -28.20 -29.48
CA PHE A 71 -2.16 -27.01 -29.36
C PHE A 71 -1.42 -25.69 -29.10
N TYR A 72 -0.20 -25.72 -28.57
CA TYR A 72 0.57 -24.51 -28.24
C TYR A 72 1.21 -23.82 -29.46
N VAL A 73 1.36 -24.53 -30.59
CA VAL A 73 2.07 -24.02 -31.77
C VAL A 73 1.13 -23.28 -32.75
N HIS A 74 -0.16 -23.60 -32.77
CA HIS A 74 -1.17 -22.99 -33.67
C HIS A 74 -2.12 -21.99 -32.99
N GLY A 75 -1.86 -21.59 -31.74
CA GLY A 75 -2.54 -20.44 -31.11
C GLY A 75 -2.10 -19.11 -31.71
N LYS A 76 -0.84 -19.02 -32.16
CA LYS A 76 -0.27 -17.81 -32.78
C LYS A 76 -0.97 -17.43 -34.08
N GLU A 77 -1.15 -18.34 -35.03
CA GLU A 77 -1.70 -18.05 -36.38
C GLU A 77 -3.08 -17.37 -36.39
N HIS A 78 -3.94 -17.61 -35.40
CA HIS A 78 -5.26 -16.97 -35.33
C HIS A 78 -5.25 -15.61 -34.63
N ILE A 79 -4.30 -15.37 -33.72
CA ILE A 79 -4.03 -14.02 -33.22
C ILE A 79 -3.56 -13.15 -34.38
N GLU A 80 -2.71 -13.67 -35.28
CA GLU A 80 -2.27 -12.93 -36.48
C GLU A 80 -3.46 -12.49 -37.36
N ILE A 81 -4.43 -13.37 -37.61
CA ILE A 81 -5.64 -13.05 -38.41
C ILE A 81 -6.51 -11.99 -37.73
N VAL A 82 -6.72 -12.07 -36.41
CA VAL A 82 -7.51 -11.08 -35.65
C VAL A 82 -6.79 -9.73 -35.61
N VAL A 83 -5.46 -9.73 -35.50
CA VAL A 83 -4.60 -8.54 -35.55
C VAL A 83 -4.66 -7.88 -36.93
N ASP A 84 -4.51 -8.62 -38.03
CA ASP A 84 -4.58 -8.10 -39.40
C ASP A 84 -5.97 -7.54 -39.74
N ALA A 85 -7.03 -8.22 -39.28
CA ALA A 85 -8.40 -7.75 -39.40
C ALA A 85 -8.66 -6.45 -38.60
N ALA A 86 -8.17 -6.40 -37.35
CA ALA A 86 -8.28 -5.22 -36.52
C ALA A 86 -7.52 -4.03 -37.12
N LEU A 87 -6.31 -4.24 -37.66
CA LEU A 87 -5.53 -3.21 -38.35
C LEU A 87 -6.25 -2.70 -39.61
N SER A 88 -6.87 -3.60 -40.38
CA SER A 88 -7.61 -3.25 -41.61
C SER A 88 -8.87 -2.46 -41.30
N ALA A 89 -9.65 -2.91 -40.31
CA ALA A 89 -10.83 -2.22 -39.81
C ALA A 89 -10.49 -0.83 -39.26
N LEU A 90 -9.39 -0.72 -38.52
CA LEU A 90 -8.93 0.53 -37.90
C LEU A 90 -8.45 1.53 -38.96
N SER A 91 -7.68 1.08 -39.96
CA SER A 91 -7.27 1.91 -41.09
C SER A 91 -8.47 2.44 -41.86
N CYS A 92 -9.48 1.60 -42.10
CA CYS A 92 -10.70 1.99 -42.78
C CYS A 92 -11.55 2.98 -41.95
N PHE A 93 -11.69 2.74 -40.65
CA PHE A 93 -12.40 3.64 -39.74
C PHE A 93 -11.79 5.05 -39.75
N LEU A 94 -10.46 5.15 -39.68
CA LEU A 94 -9.76 6.44 -39.68
C LEU A 94 -9.86 7.17 -41.02
N GLU A 95 -9.95 6.47 -42.16
CA GLU A 95 -10.16 7.09 -43.48
C GLU A 95 -11.59 7.63 -43.68
N GLN A 96 -12.59 6.96 -43.10
CA GLN A 96 -14.01 7.27 -43.32
C GLN A 96 -14.62 8.20 -42.25
N ALA A 97 -14.14 8.14 -40.99
CA ALA A 97 -14.67 8.95 -39.90
C ALA A 97 -14.66 10.48 -40.17
N PRO A 98 -13.61 11.06 -40.78
CA PRO A 98 -13.59 12.48 -41.14
C PRO A 98 -14.59 12.81 -42.26
N LYS A 99 -14.73 11.92 -43.26
CA LYS A 99 -15.64 12.07 -44.40
C LYS A 99 -17.11 11.98 -43.97
N ALA A 100 -17.40 11.20 -42.94
CA ALA A 100 -18.74 11.01 -42.38
C ALA A 100 -19.13 12.02 -41.27
N LYS A 101 -18.28 13.02 -40.97
CA LYS A 101 -18.47 13.98 -39.86
C LYS A 101 -18.74 13.31 -38.49
N ILE A 102 -18.20 12.11 -38.26
CA ILE A 102 -18.32 11.44 -36.97
C ILE A 102 -17.29 12.05 -36.04
N SER A 103 -17.73 12.70 -34.97
CA SER A 103 -16.81 13.23 -33.96
C SER A 103 -16.21 12.06 -33.17
N ILE A 104 -14.90 11.85 -33.29
CA ILE A 104 -14.12 10.84 -32.54
C ILE A 104 -13.95 11.26 -31.05
N SER A 105 -14.86 12.08 -30.54
CA SER A 105 -14.87 12.66 -29.19
C SER A 105 -15.70 11.86 -28.18
N HIS A 106 -16.36 10.77 -28.59
CA HIS A 106 -17.12 9.92 -27.65
C HIS A 106 -16.18 8.99 -26.89
N ASN A 107 -15.93 9.30 -25.61
CA ASN A 107 -15.00 8.63 -24.69
C ASN A 107 -14.98 7.09 -24.78
N SER A 108 -16.11 6.41 -24.99
CA SER A 108 -16.17 4.94 -25.07
C SER A 108 -15.52 4.37 -26.33
N GLN A 109 -15.76 4.97 -27.51
CA GLN A 109 -15.15 4.52 -28.77
C GLN A 109 -13.67 4.90 -28.83
N THR A 110 -13.30 6.03 -28.21
CA THR A 110 -11.94 6.54 -28.19
C THR A 110 -11.04 5.80 -27.18
N MET A 111 -11.57 5.41 -26.02
CA MET A 111 -10.90 4.47 -25.11
C MET A 111 -10.66 3.14 -25.81
N LEU A 112 -11.68 2.61 -26.46
CA LEU A 112 -11.62 1.29 -27.07
C LEU A 112 -10.68 1.25 -28.27
N LEU A 113 -10.60 2.33 -29.06
CA LEU A 113 -9.55 2.51 -30.07
C LEU A 113 -8.15 2.53 -29.44
N GLY A 114 -7.98 3.22 -28.31
CA GLY A 114 -6.75 3.21 -27.53
C GLY A 114 -6.37 1.80 -27.08
N THR A 115 -7.32 1.05 -26.51
CA THR A 115 -7.12 -0.33 -26.05
C THR A 115 -6.73 -1.27 -27.18
N ILE A 116 -7.42 -1.19 -28.33
CA ILE A 116 -7.07 -1.95 -29.53
C ILE A 116 -5.64 -1.61 -29.96
N LEU A 117 -5.29 -0.33 -30.04
CA LEU A 117 -3.93 0.08 -30.42
C LEU A 117 -2.86 -0.42 -29.46
N THR A 118 -3.16 -0.51 -28.17
CA THR A 118 -2.24 -1.07 -27.17
C THR A 118 -2.11 -2.59 -27.25
N HIS A 119 -3.19 -3.33 -27.54
CA HIS A 119 -3.09 -4.78 -27.73
C HIS A 119 -2.40 -5.13 -29.05
N LEU A 120 -2.64 -4.33 -30.09
CA LEU A 120 -1.95 -4.46 -31.37
C LEU A 120 -0.45 -4.17 -31.24
N SER A 121 -0.04 -3.24 -30.36
CA SER A 121 1.39 -2.95 -30.13
C SER A 121 2.15 -4.12 -29.52
N ASP A 122 1.49 -4.92 -28.68
CA ASP A 122 2.11 -6.06 -27.98
C ASP A 122 2.23 -7.30 -28.87
N GLN A 123 1.48 -7.36 -29.98
CA GLN A 123 1.45 -8.50 -30.92
C GLN A 123 2.27 -8.25 -32.21
N LEU A 124 2.79 -7.04 -32.42
CA LEU A 124 3.61 -6.69 -33.60
C LEU A 124 5.04 -7.29 -33.50
N ASP A 125 5.18 -8.57 -33.85
CA ASP A 125 6.47 -9.27 -33.99
C ASP A 125 7.16 -9.00 -35.36
N GLU A 126 8.49 -9.20 -35.46
CA GLU A 126 9.31 -9.01 -36.68
C GLU A 126 8.74 -9.72 -37.93
N LYS A 127 8.00 -10.82 -37.78
CA LYS A 127 7.38 -11.56 -38.90
C LYS A 127 6.14 -10.88 -39.49
N HIS A 128 5.37 -10.13 -38.70
CA HIS A 128 4.15 -9.44 -39.16
C HIS A 128 4.48 -8.33 -40.16
N CYS A 129 5.63 -7.67 -39.97
CA CYS A 129 6.13 -6.69 -40.94
C CYS A 129 6.73 -7.31 -42.21
N TYR A 130 6.83 -8.64 -42.32
CA TYR A 130 7.37 -9.33 -43.50
C TYR A 130 6.31 -10.07 -44.35
N ASN A 131 5.06 -10.20 -43.88
CA ASN A 131 3.96 -10.75 -44.69
C ASN A 131 3.26 -9.65 -45.52
N LYS A 132 2.56 -10.08 -46.58
CA LYS A 132 2.27 -9.33 -47.82
C LYS A 132 1.66 -7.92 -47.72
N ASP A 133 1.21 -7.45 -46.55
CA ASP A 133 0.62 -6.12 -46.35
C ASP A 133 1.51 -5.16 -45.53
N TYR A 134 2.77 -5.05 -45.94
CA TYR A 134 3.78 -4.05 -45.52
C TYR A 134 3.31 -2.58 -45.52
N LYS A 135 2.09 -2.26 -45.97
CA LYS A 135 1.56 -0.90 -46.05
C LYS A 135 0.64 -0.55 -44.88
N LEU A 136 0.05 -1.53 -44.19
CA LEU A 136 -1.08 -1.27 -43.30
C LEU A 136 -0.68 -0.52 -42.01
N PRO A 137 0.36 -0.92 -41.25
CA PRO A 137 0.81 -0.17 -40.08
C PRO A 137 1.33 1.23 -40.44
N PHE A 138 2.02 1.35 -41.59
CA PHE A 138 2.54 2.63 -42.08
C PHE A 138 1.46 3.55 -42.65
N ARG A 139 0.40 3.01 -43.23
CA ARG A 139 -0.78 3.75 -43.71
C ARG A 139 -1.63 4.22 -42.54
N LEU A 140 -1.85 3.36 -41.54
CA LEU A 140 -2.47 3.74 -40.27
C LEU A 140 -1.69 4.86 -39.58
N PHE A 141 -0.36 4.76 -39.58
CA PHE A 141 0.52 5.80 -39.06
C PHE A 141 0.40 7.13 -39.82
N ALA A 142 0.38 7.09 -41.15
CA ALA A 142 0.18 8.27 -41.99
C ALA A 142 -1.18 8.94 -41.75
N LEU A 143 -2.24 8.15 -41.56
CA LEU A 143 -3.60 8.64 -41.28
C LEU A 143 -3.72 9.25 -39.88
N LEU A 144 -3.10 8.63 -38.88
CA LEU A 144 -3.03 9.19 -37.54
C LEU A 144 -2.28 10.52 -37.57
N ALA A 145 -1.15 10.60 -38.29
CA ALA A 145 -0.38 11.82 -38.48
C ALA A 145 -1.15 12.97 -39.15
N MET A 146 -2.20 12.68 -39.93
CA MET A 146 -3.02 13.71 -40.60
C MET A 146 -4.08 14.38 -39.70
N HIS A 147 -4.48 13.75 -38.59
CA HIS A 147 -5.59 14.20 -37.73
C HIS A 147 -5.19 14.58 -36.28
N ASN A 148 -3.89 14.80 -36.08
CA ASN A 148 -3.17 14.96 -34.82
C ASN A 148 -3.76 15.88 -33.73
N GLU A 149 -4.36 17.02 -34.08
CA GLU A 149 -4.76 18.03 -33.08
C GLU A 149 -6.10 17.75 -32.40
N ARG A 150 -6.91 16.84 -32.96
CA ARG A 150 -8.29 16.58 -32.49
C ARG A 150 -8.46 15.30 -31.67
N PHE A 151 -7.36 14.57 -31.43
CA PHE A 151 -7.42 13.28 -30.75
C PHE A 151 -7.36 13.41 -29.22
N THR A 152 -8.10 12.52 -28.54
CA THR A 152 -8.05 12.41 -27.07
C THR A 152 -6.69 11.86 -26.61
N PRO A 153 -6.32 12.06 -25.33
CA PRO A 153 -5.07 11.55 -24.77
C PRO A 153 -4.85 10.03 -24.98
N SER A 154 -5.91 9.22 -24.95
CA SER A 154 -5.83 7.76 -25.14
C SER A 154 -5.36 7.35 -26.54
N ILE A 155 -5.81 8.07 -27.58
CA ILE A 155 -5.32 7.82 -28.96
C ILE A 155 -3.88 8.29 -29.11
N LYS A 156 -3.52 9.43 -28.52
CA LYS A 156 -2.14 9.92 -28.53
C LYS A 156 -1.19 8.91 -27.85
N LEU A 157 -1.62 8.30 -26.75
CA LEU A 157 -0.89 7.24 -26.06
C LEU A 157 -0.77 5.96 -26.92
N GLY A 158 -1.87 5.54 -27.55
CA GLY A 158 -1.87 4.42 -28.49
C GLY A 158 -0.89 4.65 -29.65
N TYR A 159 -0.85 5.86 -30.21
CA TYR A 159 0.10 6.25 -31.24
C TYR A 159 1.56 6.18 -30.78
N ILE A 160 1.87 6.65 -29.56
CA ILE A 160 3.22 6.54 -28.98
C ILE A 160 3.61 5.05 -28.84
N ARG A 161 2.70 4.20 -28.35
CA ARG A 161 2.98 2.76 -28.19
C ARG A 161 3.21 2.05 -29.51
N ILE A 162 2.42 2.34 -30.55
CA ILE A 162 2.67 1.82 -31.90
C ILE A 162 4.04 2.26 -32.41
N LEU A 163 4.41 3.53 -32.23
CA LEU A 163 5.73 4.02 -32.60
C LEU A 163 6.84 3.28 -31.87
N THR A 164 6.65 3.00 -30.58
CA THR A 164 7.59 2.20 -29.80
C THR A 164 7.77 0.83 -30.44
N SER A 165 6.68 0.10 -30.72
CA SER A 165 6.75 -1.22 -31.37
C SER A 165 7.43 -1.15 -32.75
N ILE A 166 7.06 -0.19 -33.59
CA ILE A 166 7.66 0.01 -34.92
C ILE A 166 9.16 0.34 -34.82
N SER A 167 9.59 1.04 -33.77
CA SER A 167 10.99 1.41 -33.57
C SER A 167 11.90 0.20 -33.28
N HIS A 168 11.34 -0.96 -32.91
CA HIS A 168 12.11 -2.20 -32.73
C HIS A 168 12.41 -2.90 -34.06
N ILE A 169 11.65 -2.60 -35.12
CA ILE A 169 11.74 -3.24 -36.43
C ILE A 169 12.66 -2.41 -37.34
N SER A 170 13.56 -3.05 -38.09
CA SER A 170 14.55 -2.37 -38.95
C SER A 170 13.91 -1.48 -40.04
N LEU A 171 12.88 -1.98 -40.72
CA LEU A 171 12.08 -1.23 -41.72
C LEU A 171 11.30 -0.09 -41.06
N GLY A 172 10.73 -0.34 -39.88
CA GLY A 172 10.01 0.66 -39.08
C GLY A 172 10.91 1.81 -38.64
N PHE A 173 12.12 1.48 -38.21
CA PHE A 173 13.16 2.43 -37.84
C PHE A 173 13.60 3.30 -39.04
N ALA A 174 13.74 2.73 -40.24
CA ALA A 174 14.02 3.49 -41.46
C ALA A 174 12.85 4.42 -41.86
N TYR A 175 11.61 3.99 -41.62
CA TYR A 175 10.43 4.83 -41.86
C TYR A 175 10.33 6.00 -40.89
N ILE A 176 10.61 5.79 -39.59
CA ILE A 176 10.67 6.86 -38.58
C ILE A 176 11.68 7.94 -39.01
N ARG A 177 12.82 7.54 -39.60
CA ARG A 177 13.79 8.45 -40.19
C ARG A 177 13.22 9.24 -41.37
N LEU A 178 12.58 8.57 -42.33
CA LEU A 178 12.03 9.23 -43.53
C LEU A 178 10.93 10.24 -43.20
N GLN A 179 10.07 9.93 -42.23
CA GLN A 179 8.95 10.78 -41.84
C GLN A 179 9.27 11.82 -40.75
N LYS A 180 10.49 11.81 -40.19
CA LYS A 180 10.89 12.66 -39.06
C LYS A 180 9.89 12.64 -37.90
N SER A 181 9.39 11.46 -37.54
CA SER A 181 8.30 11.29 -36.56
C SER A 181 8.60 11.87 -35.17
N TRP A 182 9.88 12.12 -34.83
CA TRP A 182 10.28 12.79 -33.60
C TRP A 182 9.77 14.22 -33.49
N LEU A 183 9.56 14.94 -34.59
CA LEU A 183 8.99 16.31 -34.57
C LEU A 183 7.62 16.32 -33.86
N TYR A 184 6.84 15.28 -34.08
CA TYR A 184 5.55 15.12 -33.41
C TYR A 184 5.72 14.77 -31.92
N LEU A 185 6.66 13.91 -31.56
CA LEU A 185 6.97 13.61 -30.16
C LEU A 185 7.44 14.85 -29.39
N ILE A 186 8.26 15.70 -30.03
CA ILE A 186 8.71 16.98 -29.46
C ILE A 186 7.51 17.92 -29.26
N LYS A 187 6.60 18.03 -30.25
CA LYS A 187 5.36 18.81 -30.09
C LYS A 187 4.51 18.30 -28.92
N LEU A 188 4.38 16.98 -28.76
CA LEU A 188 3.67 16.39 -27.62
C LEU A 188 4.34 16.67 -26.27
N CYS A 189 5.67 16.75 -26.23
CA CYS A 189 6.42 17.09 -25.02
C CYS A 189 6.29 18.58 -24.64
N ASN A 190 6.08 19.45 -25.62
CA ASN A 190 6.03 20.90 -25.45
C ASN A 190 4.61 21.46 -25.22
N CYS A 191 3.55 20.70 -25.54
CA CYS A 191 2.16 21.09 -25.30
C CYS A 191 1.64 20.61 -23.93
N ASP A 192 0.67 21.34 -23.35
CA ASP A 192 -0.02 20.95 -22.12
C ASP A 192 -0.92 19.72 -22.39
N HIS A 193 -0.39 18.54 -22.14
CA HIS A 193 -1.07 17.25 -22.24
C HIS A 193 -0.99 16.50 -20.90
N THR A 194 -1.73 15.40 -20.77
CA THR A 194 -1.68 14.59 -19.55
C THR A 194 -0.26 14.09 -19.29
N LEU A 195 0.13 14.00 -18.01
CA LEU A 195 1.44 13.53 -17.56
C LEU A 195 1.86 12.21 -18.22
N TYR A 196 0.90 11.31 -18.48
CA TYR A 196 1.13 10.01 -19.12
C TYR A 196 1.59 10.13 -20.58
N VAL A 197 0.93 10.99 -21.38
CA VAL A 197 1.30 11.20 -22.78
C VAL A 197 2.68 11.82 -22.87
N VAL A 198 2.96 12.83 -22.04
CA VAL A 198 4.27 13.49 -21.98
C VAL A 198 5.37 12.51 -21.54
N ARG A 199 5.12 11.69 -20.51
CA ARG A 199 6.09 10.72 -20.00
C ARG A 199 6.45 9.66 -21.04
N ASP A 200 5.45 9.05 -21.69
CA ASP A 200 5.69 7.99 -22.67
C ASP A 200 6.31 8.57 -23.97
N ALA A 201 5.95 9.79 -24.37
CA ALA A 201 6.58 10.49 -25.48
C ALA A 201 8.07 10.78 -25.20
N ARG A 202 8.41 11.28 -24.00
CA ARG A 202 9.80 11.52 -23.58
C ARG A 202 10.62 10.23 -23.59
N LYS A 203 10.05 9.13 -23.09
CA LYS A 203 10.69 7.81 -23.07
C LYS A 203 11.04 7.33 -24.47
N LEU A 204 10.07 7.36 -25.39
CA LEU A 204 10.29 6.96 -26.77
C LEU A 204 11.30 7.88 -27.48
N LEU A 205 11.23 9.19 -27.25
CA LEU A 205 12.17 10.14 -27.86
C LEU A 205 13.62 9.87 -27.42
N CYS A 206 13.84 9.55 -26.14
CA CYS A 206 15.15 9.15 -25.62
C CYS A 206 15.62 7.81 -26.22
N GLU A 207 14.72 6.84 -26.38
CA GLU A 207 15.02 5.57 -27.02
C GLU A 207 15.44 5.74 -28.49
N LEU A 208 14.76 6.63 -29.23
CA LEU A 208 15.12 6.96 -30.61
C LEU A 208 16.49 7.63 -30.70
N LEU A 209 16.76 8.64 -29.87
CA LEU A 209 18.08 9.29 -29.79
C LEU A 209 19.19 8.26 -29.54
N TYR A 210 18.95 7.32 -28.62
CA TYR A 210 19.87 6.23 -28.33
C TYR A 210 20.07 5.29 -29.53
N LYS A 211 18.98 4.81 -30.15
CA LYS A 211 19.05 3.88 -31.30
C LYS A 211 19.77 4.52 -32.49
N PHE A 212 19.50 5.78 -32.81
CA PHE A 212 20.19 6.47 -33.90
C PHE A 212 21.67 6.68 -33.60
N LEU A 213 22.02 7.06 -32.37
CA LEU A 213 23.40 7.31 -32.00
C LEU A 213 24.25 6.04 -31.88
N VAL A 214 23.73 5.02 -31.21
CA VAL A 214 24.51 3.83 -30.81
C VAL A 214 24.38 2.70 -31.83
N LYS A 215 23.14 2.34 -32.20
CA LYS A 215 22.90 1.21 -33.12
C LYS A 215 23.15 1.60 -34.58
N ALA A 216 22.62 2.75 -35.00
CA ALA A 216 22.73 3.21 -36.39
C ALA A 216 24.00 4.04 -36.66
N LYS A 217 24.62 4.60 -35.61
CA LYS A 217 25.79 5.50 -35.69
C LYS A 217 25.57 6.69 -36.63
N ASP A 218 24.33 7.18 -36.71
CA ASP A 218 23.95 8.29 -37.57
C ASP A 218 23.91 9.59 -36.77
N GLU A 219 25.08 10.22 -36.60
CA GLU A 219 25.21 11.45 -35.81
C GLU A 219 24.42 12.62 -36.42
N ASN A 220 24.23 12.66 -37.75
CA ASN A 220 23.52 13.74 -38.42
C ASN A 220 22.03 13.77 -38.04
N VAL A 221 21.36 12.62 -38.00
CA VAL A 221 19.96 12.54 -37.58
C VAL A 221 19.82 12.92 -36.10
N VAL A 222 20.78 12.52 -35.26
CA VAL A 222 20.79 12.88 -33.84
C VAL A 222 20.96 14.39 -33.67
N LEU A 223 21.82 15.03 -34.46
CA LEU A 223 21.97 16.49 -34.45
C LEU A 223 20.68 17.18 -34.89
N GLU A 224 20.04 16.73 -35.98
CA GLU A 224 18.73 17.29 -36.39
C GLU A 224 17.66 17.17 -35.30
N MET A 225 17.64 16.06 -34.56
CA MET A 225 16.72 15.88 -33.43
C MET A 225 17.04 16.84 -32.27
N LEU A 226 18.32 17.00 -31.94
CA LEU A 226 18.77 17.90 -30.86
C LEU A 226 18.55 19.37 -31.21
N ASP A 227 18.77 19.76 -32.47
CA ASP A 227 18.50 21.10 -32.99
C ASP A 227 17.04 21.49 -32.70
N GLU A 228 16.09 20.62 -33.02
CA GLU A 228 14.66 20.87 -32.80
C GLU A 228 14.24 20.84 -31.32
N ILE A 229 14.91 20.04 -30.48
CA ILE A 229 14.68 20.04 -29.04
C ILE A 229 15.17 21.35 -28.41
N ILE A 230 16.34 21.85 -28.81
CA ILE A 230 16.99 23.01 -28.20
C ILE A 230 16.50 24.33 -28.82
N LYS A 231 15.91 24.29 -30.02
CA LYS A 231 15.37 25.45 -30.73
C LYS A 231 14.54 26.42 -29.86
N PRO A 232 13.59 25.97 -29.02
CA PRO A 232 12.86 26.89 -28.13
C PRO A 232 13.77 27.65 -27.16
N LEU A 233 14.92 27.09 -26.78
CA LEU A 233 15.89 27.77 -25.93
C LEU A 233 16.70 28.81 -26.73
N HIS A 234 17.14 28.49 -27.96
CA HIS A 234 17.87 29.46 -28.78
C HIS A 234 16.99 30.64 -29.22
N ASP A 235 15.77 30.36 -29.70
CA ASP A 235 14.85 31.35 -30.24
C ASP A 235 14.36 32.35 -29.16
N ASN A 236 14.34 31.95 -27.88
CA ASN A 236 13.82 32.77 -26.79
C ASN A 236 14.91 33.34 -25.86
N VAL A 237 16.17 32.91 -25.97
CA VAL A 237 17.29 33.45 -25.16
C VAL A 237 18.14 34.44 -25.94
N TYR A 238 18.27 34.25 -27.25
CA TYR A 238 19.14 35.06 -28.10
C TYR A 238 18.31 36.00 -28.98
N GLN A 239 18.79 37.24 -29.15
CA GLN A 239 18.20 38.15 -30.13
C GLN A 239 18.44 37.63 -31.55
N GLU A 240 17.43 37.71 -32.42
CA GLU A 240 17.52 37.25 -33.82
C GLU A 240 18.81 37.77 -34.49
N GLY A 241 19.68 36.84 -34.90
CA GLY A 241 20.92 37.15 -35.62
C GLY A 241 22.07 37.71 -34.77
N SER A 242 22.02 37.64 -33.43
CA SER A 242 23.15 38.03 -32.57
C SER A 242 23.34 37.14 -31.34
N ASP A 243 24.57 37.05 -30.82
CA ASP A 243 24.88 36.38 -29.56
C ASP A 243 24.42 37.15 -28.30
N ARG A 244 23.70 38.27 -28.49
CA ARG A 244 23.20 39.12 -27.39
C ARG A 244 21.95 38.52 -26.78
N ILE A 245 21.89 38.55 -25.44
CA ILE A 245 20.80 37.97 -24.65
C ILE A 245 19.56 38.84 -24.78
N MET A 246 18.40 38.23 -25.06
CA MET A 246 17.10 38.89 -24.94
C MET A 246 16.74 38.97 -23.45
N ILE A 247 16.72 40.16 -22.87
CA ILE A 247 16.40 40.33 -21.44
C ILE A 247 14.91 40.64 -21.30
N ASN A 248 14.10 39.58 -21.22
CA ASN A 248 12.71 39.66 -20.77
C ASN A 248 12.63 38.95 -19.42
N VAL A 249 12.51 39.73 -18.34
CA VAL A 249 12.49 39.17 -16.98
C VAL A 249 11.10 38.67 -16.64
N ASP A 250 11.00 37.41 -16.24
CA ASP A 250 9.77 36.75 -15.78
C ASP A 250 8.58 36.83 -16.76
N ASP A 251 8.86 36.76 -18.06
CA ASP A 251 7.80 36.63 -19.07
C ASP A 251 7.18 35.22 -19.05
N SER A 252 5.89 35.14 -18.76
CA SER A 252 5.18 33.87 -18.57
C SER A 252 5.12 33.01 -19.83
N GLU A 253 5.07 33.64 -21.01
CA GLU A 253 4.96 32.92 -22.28
C GLU A 253 6.29 32.24 -22.66
N THR A 254 7.42 32.95 -22.52
CA THR A 254 8.75 32.36 -22.71
C THR A 254 9.07 31.32 -21.65
N GLN A 255 8.73 31.56 -20.38
CA GLN A 255 8.92 30.57 -19.32
C GLN A 255 8.14 29.28 -19.58
N HIS A 256 6.89 29.36 -20.02
CA HIS A 256 6.08 28.18 -20.38
C HIS A 256 6.72 27.39 -21.53
N LYS A 257 7.12 28.07 -22.61
CA LYS A 257 7.76 27.45 -23.79
C LYS A 257 9.11 26.81 -23.47
N VAL A 258 9.94 27.47 -22.66
CA VAL A 258 11.29 26.98 -22.31
C VAL A 258 11.22 25.90 -21.22
N SER A 259 10.24 25.96 -20.32
CA SER A 259 10.11 25.02 -19.22
C SER A 259 9.97 23.57 -19.68
N SER A 260 9.14 23.31 -20.69
CA SER A 260 8.94 21.95 -21.23
C SER A 260 10.22 21.40 -21.86
N THR A 261 10.99 22.29 -22.50
CA THR A 261 12.31 21.99 -23.07
C THR A 261 13.34 21.64 -22.00
N LEU A 262 13.41 22.42 -20.90
CA LEU A 262 14.29 22.13 -19.77
C LEU A 262 13.96 20.79 -19.11
N ASP A 263 12.67 20.50 -18.92
CA ASP A 263 12.22 19.22 -18.35
C ASP A 263 12.58 18.04 -19.27
N LEU A 264 12.46 18.22 -20.59
CA LEU A 264 12.86 17.22 -21.58
C LEU A 264 14.38 16.99 -21.61
N LEU A 265 15.18 18.06 -21.61
CA LEU A 265 16.65 17.96 -21.57
C LEU A 265 17.14 17.29 -20.28
N SER A 266 16.56 17.66 -19.14
CA SER A 266 16.85 17.04 -17.84
C SER A 266 16.57 15.53 -17.89
N TYR A 267 15.42 15.14 -18.45
CA TYR A 267 15.07 13.73 -18.64
C TYR A 267 16.05 12.99 -19.56
N ILE A 268 16.42 13.58 -20.71
CA ILE A 268 17.41 12.99 -21.64
C ILE A 268 18.73 12.74 -20.92
N PHE A 269 19.27 13.75 -20.23
CA PHE A 269 20.55 13.62 -19.51
C PHE A 269 20.47 12.58 -18.39
N GLU A 270 19.37 12.51 -17.65
CA GLU A 270 19.18 11.49 -16.63
C GLU A 270 19.12 10.08 -17.18
N GLN A 271 18.43 9.87 -18.30
CA GLN A 271 18.36 8.56 -18.95
C GLN A 271 19.74 8.09 -19.42
N THR A 272 20.64 9.00 -19.80
CA THR A 272 22.03 8.61 -20.12
C THR A 272 22.81 8.00 -18.94
N LEU A 273 22.38 8.26 -17.70
CA LEU A 273 22.99 7.67 -16.50
C LEU A 273 22.57 6.22 -16.29
N GLU A 274 21.35 5.86 -16.69
CA GLU A 274 20.76 4.53 -16.50
C GLU A 274 21.15 3.56 -17.63
N MET A 275 21.46 4.07 -18.83
CA MET A 275 21.84 3.25 -19.99
C MET A 275 23.15 2.47 -19.80
N GLU A 276 23.16 1.18 -20.15
CA GLU A 276 24.35 0.31 -20.08
C GLU A 276 25.46 0.69 -21.06
N GLU A 277 25.12 1.24 -22.23
CA GLU A 277 26.12 1.63 -23.23
C GLU A 277 26.44 3.13 -23.15
N LYS A 278 27.70 3.46 -23.45
CA LYS A 278 28.20 4.83 -23.42
C LYS A 278 27.62 5.64 -24.58
N THR A 279 26.84 6.67 -24.26
CA THR A 279 26.30 7.61 -25.25
C THR A 279 27.17 8.86 -25.40
N ASN A 280 27.13 9.47 -26.59
CA ASN A 280 27.84 10.72 -26.87
C ASN A 280 26.98 12.00 -26.77
N LEU A 281 25.73 11.88 -26.32
CA LEU A 281 24.71 12.94 -26.39
C LEU A 281 25.13 14.25 -25.70
N ALA A 282 25.63 14.19 -24.46
CA ALA A 282 25.95 15.41 -23.71
C ALA A 282 27.07 16.23 -24.38
N ARG A 283 28.07 15.57 -24.98
CA ARG A 283 29.14 16.24 -25.74
C ARG A 283 28.67 16.79 -27.09
N LEU A 284 27.70 16.15 -27.74
CA LEU A 284 27.08 16.74 -28.94
C LEU A 284 26.35 18.04 -28.58
N CYS A 285 25.56 18.03 -27.49
CA CYS A 285 24.93 19.25 -26.96
C CYS A 285 25.97 20.31 -26.55
N GLN A 286 27.13 19.90 -26.00
CA GLN A 286 28.20 20.83 -25.66
C GLN A 286 28.84 21.47 -26.91
N ARG A 287 29.22 20.66 -27.90
CA ARG A 287 29.98 21.13 -29.07
C ARG A 287 29.14 21.96 -30.04
N HIS A 288 27.89 21.58 -30.27
CA HIS A 288 27.05 22.22 -31.27
C HIS A 288 26.17 23.34 -30.71
N HIS A 289 25.73 23.22 -29.45
CA HIS A 289 24.75 24.15 -28.86
C HIS A 289 25.29 24.95 -27.67
N ASN A 290 26.48 24.61 -27.15
CA ASN A 290 27.02 25.15 -25.92
C ASN A 290 25.95 25.21 -24.81
N ILE A 291 25.28 24.07 -24.60
CA ILE A 291 24.06 23.97 -23.79
C ILE A 291 24.26 24.50 -22.35
N GLU A 292 25.45 24.30 -21.77
CA GLU A 292 25.79 24.82 -20.44
C GLU A 292 25.64 26.34 -20.38
N LEU A 293 26.29 27.06 -21.30
CA LEU A 293 26.22 28.51 -21.38
C LEU A 293 24.79 28.98 -21.70
N ALA A 294 24.11 28.29 -22.61
CA ALA A 294 22.76 28.65 -23.04
C ALA A 294 21.74 28.53 -21.90
N VAL A 295 21.83 27.47 -21.09
CA VAL A 295 20.96 27.26 -19.92
C VAL A 295 21.35 28.20 -18.77
N TRP A 296 22.65 28.44 -18.52
CA TRP A 296 23.09 29.38 -17.48
C TRP A 296 22.62 30.81 -17.75
N LYS A 297 22.52 31.24 -19.01
CA LYS A 297 21.98 32.56 -19.37
C LYS A 297 20.54 32.78 -18.92
N LEU A 298 19.71 31.73 -18.84
CA LEU A 298 18.33 31.82 -18.37
C LEU A 298 18.24 32.29 -16.91
N VAL A 299 19.30 32.08 -16.12
CA VAL A 299 19.35 32.51 -14.71
C VAL A 299 19.23 34.03 -14.58
N GLU A 300 19.77 34.79 -15.55
CA GLU A 300 19.69 36.25 -15.56
C GLU A 300 18.28 36.75 -15.89
N MET A 301 17.44 35.91 -16.51
CA MET A 301 16.11 36.25 -17.02
C MET A 301 14.98 35.94 -16.02
N THR A 302 15.27 35.42 -14.82
CA THR A 302 14.22 35.00 -13.88
C THR A 302 14.46 35.38 -12.43
N GLN A 303 13.39 35.78 -11.74
CA GLN A 303 13.32 35.78 -10.27
C GLN A 303 12.41 34.68 -9.72
N ASP A 304 11.58 34.06 -10.57
CA ASP A 304 10.71 32.96 -10.19
C ASP A 304 11.51 31.76 -9.63
N PRO A 305 11.28 31.37 -8.35
CA PRO A 305 11.99 30.23 -7.76
C PRO A 305 11.67 28.90 -8.46
N GLY A 306 10.46 28.74 -9.03
CA GLY A 306 10.04 27.51 -9.70
C GLY A 306 10.79 27.28 -11.01
N PHE A 307 10.87 28.29 -11.86
CA PHE A 307 11.62 28.24 -13.10
C PHE A 307 13.14 28.12 -12.85
N LEU A 308 13.67 28.85 -11.86
CA LEU A 308 15.08 28.71 -11.46
C LEU A 308 15.41 27.28 -10.99
N GLN A 309 14.49 26.59 -10.33
CA GLN A 309 14.68 25.18 -9.98
C GLN A 309 14.87 24.31 -11.24
N LYS A 310 14.05 24.50 -12.28
CA LYS A 310 14.15 23.74 -13.53
C LYS A 310 15.48 23.97 -14.23
N ILE A 311 15.94 25.22 -14.28
CA ILE A 311 17.25 25.58 -14.83
C ILE A 311 18.38 24.85 -14.07
N LEU A 312 18.39 24.95 -12.74
CA LEU A 312 19.41 24.31 -11.90
C LEU A 312 19.38 22.78 -12.01
N HIS A 313 18.19 22.19 -12.13
CA HIS A 313 18.01 20.76 -12.39
C HIS A 313 18.66 20.36 -13.71
N THR A 314 18.36 21.06 -14.81
CA THR A 314 18.96 20.78 -16.13
C THR A 314 20.49 20.87 -16.11
N VAL A 315 21.06 21.92 -15.50
CA VAL A 315 22.52 22.09 -15.38
C VAL A 315 23.14 20.95 -14.55
N THR A 316 22.47 20.54 -13.48
CA THR A 316 22.96 19.44 -12.63
C THR A 316 22.91 18.11 -13.38
N SER A 317 21.80 17.78 -14.03
CA SER A 317 21.67 16.57 -14.85
C SER A 317 22.72 16.53 -15.96
N TYR A 318 23.00 17.68 -16.59
CA TYR A 318 24.06 17.81 -17.59
C TYR A 318 25.46 17.55 -17.01
N ASN A 319 25.79 18.09 -15.83
CA ASN A 319 27.08 17.85 -15.16
C ASN A 319 27.31 16.36 -14.89
N PHE A 320 26.28 15.62 -14.44
CA PHE A 320 26.35 14.17 -14.25
C PHE A 320 26.51 13.43 -15.59
N ALA A 321 25.76 13.81 -16.63
CA ALA A 321 25.85 13.18 -17.94
C ALA A 321 27.25 13.36 -18.57
N ILE A 322 27.84 14.55 -18.47
CA ILE A 322 29.22 14.81 -18.91
C ILE A 322 30.23 13.99 -18.13
N LEU A 323 30.08 13.87 -16.80
CA LEU A 323 30.99 13.09 -15.98
C LEU A 323 31.03 11.63 -16.46
N VAL A 324 29.87 11.00 -16.64
CA VAL A 324 29.78 9.62 -17.15
C VAL A 324 30.38 9.56 -18.55
N GLN A 325 30.03 10.49 -19.44
CA GLN A 325 30.54 10.46 -20.81
C GLN A 325 32.06 10.66 -20.91
N ASP A 326 32.65 11.55 -20.13
CA ASP A 326 34.08 11.83 -20.21
C ASP A 326 34.91 10.77 -19.50
N GLN A 327 34.48 10.31 -18.33
CA GLN A 327 35.33 9.58 -17.40
C GLN A 327 34.98 8.09 -17.28
N TRP A 328 33.75 7.68 -17.60
CA TRP A 328 33.35 6.27 -17.52
C TRP A 328 33.71 5.49 -18.80
N GLN A 329 34.19 4.27 -18.63
CA GLN A 329 34.54 3.34 -19.71
C GLN A 329 33.82 2.00 -19.52
N PRO A 330 33.15 1.46 -20.57
CA PRO A 330 32.53 0.14 -20.51
C PRO A 330 33.57 -0.94 -20.13
N GLY A 331 33.25 -1.77 -19.12
CA GLY A 331 34.11 -2.86 -18.66
C GLY A 331 35.08 -2.52 -17.51
N ARG A 332 35.32 -1.24 -17.20
CA ARG A 332 36.14 -0.81 -16.04
C ARG A 332 35.34 -0.66 -14.73
N GLY A 333 34.03 -0.86 -14.78
CA GLY A 333 33.11 -0.80 -13.65
C GLY A 333 32.87 0.63 -13.14
N CYS A 334 33.83 1.13 -12.35
CA CYS A 334 33.72 2.36 -11.57
C CYS A 334 34.59 3.50 -12.15
N ILE A 335 34.16 4.74 -11.96
CA ILE A 335 34.94 5.94 -12.33
C ILE A 335 36.03 6.17 -11.26
N GLU A 336 37.25 6.45 -11.71
CA GLU A 336 38.38 6.75 -10.82
C GLU A 336 38.10 8.01 -9.97
N SER A 337 38.41 7.93 -8.67
CA SER A 337 38.15 8.99 -7.67
C SER A 337 38.72 10.37 -8.08
N GLU A 338 39.91 10.40 -8.69
CA GLU A 338 40.60 11.62 -9.12
C GLU A 338 39.86 12.40 -10.22
N LYS A 339 39.02 11.70 -11.00
CA LYS A 339 38.30 12.29 -12.13
C LYS A 339 37.07 13.12 -11.73
N PHE A 340 36.72 13.12 -10.45
CA PHE A 340 35.57 13.85 -9.92
C PHE A 340 35.86 15.31 -9.56
N SER A 341 37.11 15.79 -9.60
CA SER A 341 37.43 17.14 -9.14
C SER A 341 36.66 18.24 -9.87
N ARG A 342 36.54 18.17 -11.21
CA ARG A 342 35.76 19.15 -11.99
C ARG A 342 34.27 19.11 -11.62
N PHE A 343 33.74 17.91 -11.46
CA PHE A 343 32.35 17.69 -11.03
C PHE A 343 32.10 18.27 -9.64
N GLY A 344 32.98 18.01 -8.68
CA GLY A 344 32.89 18.52 -7.31
C GLY A 344 32.91 20.05 -7.24
N VAL A 345 33.77 20.69 -8.03
CA VAL A 345 33.80 22.17 -8.12
C VAL A 345 32.50 22.73 -8.70
N ASN A 346 31.98 22.14 -9.79
CA ASN A 346 30.70 22.58 -10.37
C ASN A 346 29.54 22.42 -9.38
N PHE A 347 29.51 21.30 -8.64
CA PHE A 347 28.53 21.06 -7.57
C PHE A 347 28.61 22.14 -6.48
N LEU A 348 29.79 22.36 -5.90
CA LEU A 348 29.99 23.35 -4.83
C LEU A 348 29.64 24.78 -5.29
N ASN A 349 29.96 25.12 -6.54
CA ASN A 349 29.59 26.39 -7.15
C ASN A 349 28.08 26.55 -7.28
N GLY A 350 27.36 25.49 -7.67
CA GLY A 350 25.89 25.49 -7.71
C GLY A 350 25.27 25.73 -6.33
N MET A 351 25.79 25.07 -5.30
CA MET A 351 25.35 25.26 -3.91
C MET A 351 25.62 26.70 -3.43
N LYS A 352 26.83 27.23 -3.69
CA LYS A 352 27.21 28.60 -3.35
C LYS A 352 26.36 29.64 -4.09
N PHE A 353 26.03 29.37 -5.35
CA PHE A 353 25.18 30.23 -6.17
C PHE A 353 23.81 30.45 -5.51
N CYS A 354 23.14 29.37 -5.05
CA CYS A 354 21.86 29.46 -4.36
C CYS A 354 21.92 30.35 -3.11
N ILE A 355 23.00 30.27 -2.32
CA ILE A 355 23.20 31.12 -1.14
C ILE A 355 23.41 32.58 -1.55
N SER A 356 24.28 32.83 -2.54
CA SER A 356 24.60 34.20 -2.99
C SER A 356 23.38 34.95 -3.54
N ARG A 357 22.43 34.25 -4.16
CA ARG A 357 21.18 34.79 -4.69
C ARG A 357 20.05 34.81 -3.66
N GLN A 358 20.31 34.39 -2.41
CA GLN A 358 19.33 34.25 -1.33
C GLN A 358 18.14 33.32 -1.69
N LYS A 359 18.37 32.34 -2.58
CA LYS A 359 17.35 31.36 -3.02
C LYS A 359 17.51 30.05 -2.24
N LEU A 360 17.27 30.12 -0.93
CA LEU A 360 17.52 28.97 -0.03
C LEU A 360 16.58 27.78 -0.24
N LEU A 361 15.36 28.01 -0.75
CA LEU A 361 14.50 26.89 -1.14
C LEU A 361 15.11 26.07 -2.29
N ASN A 362 15.71 26.75 -3.27
CA ASN A 362 16.39 26.10 -4.38
C ASN A 362 17.70 25.44 -3.94
N PHE A 363 18.32 25.89 -2.84
CA PHE A 363 19.43 25.19 -2.21
C PHE A 363 19.02 23.78 -1.78
N VAL A 364 17.95 23.62 -0.98
CA VAL A 364 17.49 22.30 -0.51
C VAL A 364 17.07 21.40 -1.69
N LYS A 365 16.33 21.94 -2.66
CA LYS A 365 15.93 21.21 -3.87
C LYS A 365 17.13 20.77 -4.71
N LEU A 366 18.19 21.58 -4.78
CA LEU A 366 19.41 21.22 -5.49
C LEU A 366 20.16 20.06 -4.79
N VAL A 367 20.16 20.01 -3.45
CA VAL A 367 20.68 18.85 -2.70
C VAL A 367 19.91 17.58 -3.09
N GLU A 368 18.57 17.68 -3.17
CA GLU A 368 17.71 16.55 -3.54
C GLU A 368 17.98 16.01 -4.95
N VAL A 369 18.08 16.90 -5.93
CA VAL A 369 18.44 16.53 -7.31
C VAL A 369 19.81 15.85 -7.34
N ASN A 370 20.83 16.42 -6.69
CA ASN A 370 22.16 15.83 -6.65
C ASN A 370 22.18 14.44 -5.99
N HIS A 371 21.42 14.24 -4.91
CA HIS A 371 21.32 12.94 -4.25
C HIS A 371 20.68 11.89 -5.16
N LYS A 372 19.54 12.23 -5.80
CA LYS A 372 18.85 11.32 -6.74
C LYS A 372 19.76 10.93 -7.90
N LEU A 373 20.45 11.89 -8.52
CA LEU A 373 21.36 11.64 -9.64
C LEU A 373 22.59 10.84 -9.22
N TRP A 374 23.14 11.10 -8.03
CA TRP A 374 24.24 10.32 -7.49
C TRP A 374 23.88 8.84 -7.36
N LYS A 375 22.69 8.54 -6.82
CA LYS A 375 22.23 7.17 -6.69
C LYS A 375 21.94 6.50 -8.04
N LYS A 376 21.52 7.26 -9.06
CA LYS A 376 21.38 6.73 -10.44
C LYS A 376 22.70 6.26 -11.05
N LEU A 377 23.85 6.76 -10.59
CA LEU A 377 25.16 6.25 -11.03
C LEU A 377 25.40 4.80 -10.54
N ALA A 378 24.75 4.38 -9.45
CA ALA A 378 24.86 3.05 -8.87
C ALA A 378 26.33 2.58 -8.75
N SER A 379 26.68 1.44 -9.36
CA SER A 379 28.02 0.85 -9.31
C SER A 379 29.11 1.67 -10.02
N ARG A 380 28.76 2.71 -10.77
CA ARG A 380 29.71 3.58 -11.48
C ARG A 380 30.38 4.59 -10.57
N ALA A 381 29.74 4.94 -9.45
CA ALA A 381 30.27 5.88 -8.48
C ALA A 381 31.20 5.17 -7.47
N PRO A 382 32.39 5.72 -7.17
CA PRO A 382 33.23 5.19 -6.10
C PRO A 382 32.68 5.58 -4.73
N THR A 383 33.12 4.88 -3.68
CA THR A 383 32.76 5.20 -2.29
C THR A 383 33.26 6.58 -1.86
N GLU A 384 34.49 6.93 -2.27
CA GLU A 384 35.11 8.23 -2.02
C GLU A 384 35.53 8.88 -3.34
N ILE A 385 35.24 10.18 -3.47
CA ILE A 385 35.66 11.02 -4.59
C ILE A 385 36.71 12.02 -4.15
N GLN A 386 37.57 12.43 -5.07
CA GLN A 386 38.51 13.51 -4.83
C GLN A 386 37.93 14.82 -5.35
N ILE A 387 37.82 15.81 -4.48
CA ILE A 387 37.49 17.19 -4.82
C ILE A 387 38.74 18.02 -4.52
N GLU A 388 39.39 18.51 -5.57
CA GLU A 388 40.69 19.18 -5.50
C GLU A 388 41.74 18.30 -4.79
N HIS A 389 42.08 18.63 -3.54
CA HIS A 389 43.11 17.94 -2.75
C HIS A 389 42.53 17.02 -1.65
N GLU A 390 41.20 17.01 -1.46
CA GLU A 390 40.54 16.30 -0.37
C GLU A 390 39.74 15.11 -0.89
N ARG A 391 39.79 13.98 -0.17
CA ARG A 391 38.95 12.80 -0.43
C ARG A 391 37.73 12.83 0.47
N VAL A 392 36.56 12.68 -0.14
CA VAL A 392 35.28 12.89 0.51
C VAL A 392 34.27 11.85 0.05
N ARG A 393 33.36 11.46 0.94
CA ARG A 393 32.14 10.73 0.56
C ARG A 393 31.09 11.74 0.12
N PHE A 394 30.72 11.74 -1.16
CA PHE A 394 29.80 12.74 -1.72
C PHE A 394 28.45 12.78 -0.99
N GLU A 395 27.93 11.61 -0.62
CA GLU A 395 26.66 11.49 0.11
C GLU A 395 26.71 12.17 1.48
N ASN A 396 27.85 12.09 2.18
CA ASN A 396 28.00 12.75 3.48
C ASN A 396 27.94 14.28 3.34
N LEU A 397 28.44 14.84 2.23
CA LEU A 397 28.32 16.28 1.95
C LEU A 397 26.85 16.67 1.74
N LEU A 398 26.10 15.87 0.98
CA LEU A 398 24.67 16.09 0.73
C LEU A 398 23.85 16.00 2.02
N ILE A 399 24.12 14.98 2.85
CA ILE A 399 23.48 14.83 4.17
C ILE A 399 23.77 16.05 5.05
N THR A 400 25.00 16.55 5.05
CA THR A 400 25.33 17.76 5.80
C THR A 400 24.50 18.95 5.36
N PHE A 401 24.34 19.17 4.05
CA PHE A 401 23.48 20.24 3.55
C PHE A 401 22.00 20.08 3.91
N TYR A 402 21.49 18.84 3.97
CA TYR A 402 20.13 18.59 4.50
C TYR A 402 20.02 18.87 6.00
N LEU A 403 21.06 18.56 6.78
CA LEU A 403 21.07 18.78 8.22
C LEU A 403 21.21 20.25 8.59
N MET A 404 21.81 21.09 7.74
CA MET A 404 22.03 22.51 8.07
C MET A 404 20.75 23.25 8.50
N PRO A 405 19.62 23.24 7.73
CA PRO A 405 18.38 23.87 8.18
C PRO A 405 17.87 23.34 9.53
N LEU A 406 18.04 22.04 9.81
CA LEU A 406 17.63 21.43 11.08
C LEU A 406 18.49 21.92 12.25
N LEU A 407 19.80 22.04 12.05
CA LEU A 407 20.71 22.56 13.07
C LEU A 407 20.47 24.05 13.35
N PHE A 408 19.91 24.80 12.40
CA PHE A 408 19.54 26.21 12.61
C PHE A 408 18.22 26.44 13.32
N ILE A 409 17.37 25.42 13.44
CA ILE A 409 16.21 25.45 14.34
C ILE A 409 16.68 25.50 15.80
N LEU A 410 17.89 25.01 16.09
CA LEU A 410 18.47 25.02 17.43
C LEU A 410 18.75 26.45 17.87
N ARG A 411 17.90 26.99 18.75
CA ARG A 411 17.93 28.37 19.23
C ARG A 411 18.26 28.46 20.72
N LYS A 412 17.99 27.42 21.51
CA LYS A 412 18.30 27.44 22.95
C LYS A 412 19.80 27.26 23.15
N ARG A 413 20.41 28.17 23.91
CA ARG A 413 21.80 28.06 24.35
C ARG A 413 22.09 26.85 25.27
N LEU A 414 21.09 26.02 25.56
CA LEU A 414 21.19 24.88 26.46
C LEU A 414 22.06 23.73 25.89
N PHE A 415 22.29 23.70 24.57
CA PHE A 415 23.12 22.66 23.93
C PHE A 415 24.61 22.95 23.98
N TYR A 416 25.02 24.19 24.27
CA TYR A 416 26.44 24.57 24.28
C TYR A 416 27.24 23.91 25.41
N ASP A 417 26.56 23.36 26.43
CA ASP A 417 27.19 22.68 27.56
C ASP A 417 26.99 21.14 27.54
N ALA A 418 26.38 20.59 26.49
CA ALA A 418 26.09 19.16 26.40
C ALA A 418 27.20 18.41 25.62
N GLU A 419 28.02 17.63 26.33
CA GLU A 419 29.13 16.83 25.78
C GLU A 419 28.71 15.97 24.57
N LEU A 420 27.50 15.38 24.62
CA LEU A 420 26.95 14.58 23.51
C LEU A 420 26.71 15.38 22.22
N PHE A 421 26.33 16.65 22.35
CA PHE A 421 26.12 17.52 21.19
C PHE A 421 27.44 18.00 20.60
N GLU A 422 28.44 18.28 21.44
CA GLU A 422 29.80 18.58 20.97
C GLU A 422 30.42 17.40 20.22
N ASP A 423 30.30 16.18 20.77
CA ASP A 423 30.74 14.95 20.10
C ASP A 423 30.05 14.74 18.75
N TYR A 424 28.76 15.05 18.68
CA TYR A 424 28.00 15.03 17.44
C TYR A 424 28.54 16.04 16.42
N LEU A 425 28.80 17.29 16.83
CA LEU A 425 29.36 18.31 15.95
C LEU A 425 30.77 17.94 15.47
N ILE A 426 31.63 17.41 16.34
CA ILE A 426 32.97 16.92 15.98
C ILE A 426 32.86 15.81 14.93
N ARG A 427 31.91 14.88 15.11
CA ARG A 427 31.65 13.82 14.13
C ARG A 427 31.18 14.38 12.79
N LEU A 428 30.28 15.37 12.82
CA LEU A 428 29.80 16.05 11.61
C LEU A 428 30.94 16.79 10.90
N PHE A 429 31.84 17.47 11.62
CA PHE A 429 33.00 18.13 10.99
C PHE A 429 33.98 17.12 10.38
N LYS A 430 34.21 15.97 11.02
CA LYS A 430 35.12 14.92 10.51
C LYS A 430 34.67 14.29 9.19
N VAL A 431 33.37 14.22 8.92
CA VAL A 431 32.84 13.63 7.67
C VAL A 431 32.79 14.63 6.51
N ASN A 432 33.13 15.89 6.74
CA ASN A 432 33.04 16.99 5.79
C ASN A 432 34.40 17.55 5.38
N CYS A 433 34.38 18.32 4.30
CA CYS A 433 35.54 18.96 3.68
C CYS A 433 35.51 20.48 3.88
N GLU A 434 36.65 21.16 3.71
CA GLU A 434 36.76 22.60 4.00
C GLU A 434 35.74 23.42 3.20
N HIS A 435 35.56 23.08 1.93
CA HIS A 435 34.64 23.79 1.03
C HIS A 435 33.18 23.66 1.45
N THR A 436 32.75 22.47 1.87
CA THR A 436 31.39 22.25 2.39
C THR A 436 31.15 23.08 3.65
N LEU A 437 32.12 23.12 4.56
CA LEU A 437 32.02 23.94 5.77
C LEU A 437 31.95 25.43 5.47
N ARG A 438 32.74 25.94 4.50
CA ARG A 438 32.66 27.34 4.05
C ARG A 438 31.27 27.69 3.52
N ILE A 439 30.63 26.80 2.76
CA ILE A 439 29.24 26.97 2.29
C ILE A 439 28.27 26.98 3.47
N CYS A 440 28.46 26.09 4.45
CA CYS A 440 27.65 26.06 5.68
C CYS A 440 27.77 27.38 6.48
N TYR A 441 28.98 27.94 6.59
CA TYR A 441 29.19 29.25 7.20
C TYR A 441 28.56 30.40 6.40
N ALA A 442 28.64 30.36 5.06
CA ALA A 442 27.96 31.36 4.24
C ALA A 442 26.43 31.29 4.38
N PHE A 443 25.88 30.09 4.48
CA PHE A 443 24.45 29.85 4.75
C PHE A 443 24.04 30.43 6.12
N ARG A 444 24.85 30.17 7.16
CA ARG A 444 24.69 30.74 8.51
C ARG A 444 24.61 32.26 8.49
N ASP A 445 25.61 32.89 7.86
CA ASP A 445 25.75 34.35 7.88
C ASP A 445 24.57 35.02 7.16
N LEU A 446 24.04 34.37 6.12
CA LEU A 446 22.83 34.82 5.44
C LEU A 446 21.59 34.78 6.36
N ILE A 447 21.41 33.72 7.16
CA ILE A 447 20.29 33.60 8.11
C ILE A 447 20.40 34.65 9.22
N TYR A 448 21.60 34.91 9.76
CA TYR A 448 21.76 35.95 10.79
C TYR A 448 21.48 37.35 10.26
N THR A 449 21.78 37.60 8.99
CA THR A 449 21.54 38.91 8.36
C THR A 449 20.05 39.16 8.11
N SER A 450 19.21 38.12 8.00
CA SER A 450 17.79 38.24 7.63
C SER A 450 16.81 38.46 8.79
N GLY A 451 17.28 38.65 10.03
CA GLY A 451 16.48 39.09 11.18
C GLY A 451 15.41 38.08 11.69
N GLU A 452 14.38 38.57 12.39
CA GLU A 452 13.31 37.74 13.00
C GLU A 452 12.41 37.01 11.98
N SER A 453 12.30 37.52 10.75
CA SER A 453 11.65 36.82 9.62
C SER A 453 12.35 35.51 9.21
N SER A 454 13.53 35.21 9.77
CA SER A 454 14.27 33.97 9.51
C SER A 454 13.58 32.70 10.02
N LEU A 455 12.75 32.75 11.07
CA LEU A 455 12.27 31.51 11.72
C LEU A 455 11.37 30.68 10.80
N SER A 456 10.32 31.29 10.24
CA SER A 456 9.39 30.61 9.34
C SER A 456 10.11 30.10 8.09
N MET A 457 11.03 30.90 7.54
CA MET A 457 11.84 30.48 6.38
C MET A 457 12.74 29.28 6.70
N VAL A 458 13.41 29.28 7.86
CA VAL A 458 14.25 28.17 8.31
C VAL A 458 13.43 26.92 8.63
N ALA A 459 12.23 27.10 9.20
CA ALA A 459 11.30 26.02 9.46
C ALA A 459 10.80 25.36 8.16
N ASP A 460 10.40 26.14 7.16
CA ASP A 460 10.01 25.62 5.84
C ASP A 460 11.14 24.83 5.17
N MET A 461 12.38 25.31 5.31
CA MET A 461 13.56 24.62 4.79
C MET A 461 13.85 23.33 5.53
N ALA A 462 13.77 23.34 6.86
CA ALA A 462 13.97 22.16 7.68
C ALA A 462 12.92 21.09 7.42
N TYR A 463 11.66 21.50 7.28
CA TYR A 463 10.56 20.63 6.85
C TYR A 463 10.90 19.96 5.51
N LYS A 464 11.27 20.74 4.49
CA LYS A 464 11.66 20.20 3.18
C LYS A 464 12.91 19.33 3.24
N SER A 465 13.88 19.65 4.09
CA SER A 465 15.06 18.80 4.31
C SER A 465 14.68 17.45 4.94
N ILE A 466 13.79 17.44 5.95
CA ILE A 466 13.30 16.19 6.54
C ILE A 466 12.61 15.34 5.48
N HIS A 467 11.68 15.93 4.72
CA HIS A 467 11.00 15.21 3.63
C HIS A 467 11.97 14.71 2.56
N GLY A 468 12.95 15.53 2.16
CA GLY A 468 13.99 15.13 1.22
C GLY A 468 14.82 13.95 1.72
N ILE A 469 15.12 13.90 3.02
CA ILE A 469 15.81 12.75 3.64
C ILE A 469 14.89 11.52 3.67
N LEU A 470 13.61 11.67 4.04
CA LEU A 470 12.66 10.56 4.12
C LEU A 470 12.35 9.94 2.76
N CYS A 471 12.29 10.74 1.69
CA CYS A 471 12.20 10.23 0.32
C CYS A 471 13.39 9.31 -0.05
N MET A 472 14.52 9.43 0.66
CA MET A 472 15.74 8.67 0.43
C MET A 472 15.99 7.61 1.51
N GLU A 473 15.00 7.31 2.37
CA GLU A 473 15.16 6.38 3.51
C GLU A 473 15.64 4.98 3.11
N ASN A 474 15.38 4.54 1.88
CA ASN A 474 15.77 3.21 1.42
C ASN A 474 17.24 3.15 0.97
N MET A 475 17.92 4.30 0.93
CA MET A 475 19.22 4.46 0.28
C MET A 475 20.29 5.04 1.20
N LEU A 476 19.95 5.44 2.43
CA LEU A 476 20.94 5.95 3.39
C LEU A 476 21.76 4.78 3.95
N GLU A 477 23.07 5.01 4.08
CA GLU A 477 23.93 4.11 4.84
C GLU A 477 23.59 4.20 6.34
N ARG A 478 23.92 3.14 7.09
CA ARG A 478 23.58 3.07 8.52
C ARG A 478 24.20 4.21 9.33
N GLU A 479 25.44 4.59 9.05
CA GLU A 479 26.11 5.73 9.71
C GLU A 479 25.42 7.07 9.41
N GLN A 480 24.96 7.27 8.17
CA GLN A 480 24.23 8.48 7.75
C GLN A 480 22.85 8.54 8.43
N ALA A 481 22.15 7.41 8.50
CA ALA A 481 20.87 7.32 9.20
C ALA A 481 21.00 7.69 10.69
N VAL A 482 22.09 7.29 11.35
CA VAL A 482 22.37 7.68 12.74
C VAL A 482 22.63 9.19 12.86
N LEU A 483 23.40 9.80 11.95
CA LEU A 483 23.64 11.26 11.95
C LEU A 483 22.34 12.06 11.78
N VAL A 484 21.48 11.62 10.86
CA VAL A 484 20.16 12.22 10.64
C VAL A 484 19.28 12.07 11.87
N PHE A 485 19.23 10.87 12.43
CA PHE A 485 18.45 10.55 13.61
C PHE A 485 18.85 11.44 14.80
N GLN A 486 20.15 11.59 15.06
CA GLN A 486 20.64 12.48 16.12
C GLN A 486 20.23 13.94 15.87
N ALA A 487 20.38 14.45 14.64
CA ALA A 487 19.95 15.81 14.30
C ALA A 487 18.46 16.05 14.56
N MET A 488 17.61 15.08 14.21
CA MET A 488 16.16 15.13 14.47
C MET A 488 15.84 15.09 15.97
N ILE A 489 16.58 14.33 16.78
CA ILE A 489 16.41 14.36 18.25
C ILE A 489 16.78 15.73 18.82
N TYR A 490 17.90 16.31 18.37
CA TYR A 490 18.30 17.64 18.83
C TYR A 490 17.26 18.70 18.43
N ALA A 491 16.74 18.62 17.20
CA ALA A 491 15.63 19.47 16.77
C ALA A 491 14.37 19.24 17.63
N LEU A 492 14.05 17.99 17.99
CA LEU A 492 12.92 17.67 18.84
C LEU A 492 13.07 18.24 20.27
N LYS A 493 14.28 18.22 20.83
CA LYS A 493 14.59 18.79 22.17
C LYS A 493 14.27 20.29 22.26
N GLU A 494 14.24 21.02 21.15
CA GLU A 494 13.89 22.45 21.17
C GLU A 494 12.42 22.71 21.54
N PHE A 495 11.54 21.77 21.18
CA PHE A 495 10.10 21.85 21.47
C PHE A 495 9.75 21.53 22.93
N VAL A 496 10.75 21.19 23.76
CA VAL A 496 10.56 20.80 25.16
C VAL A 496 10.88 21.94 26.13
N ASP A 497 10.05 22.06 27.16
CA ASP A 497 10.28 22.94 28.30
C ASP A 497 11.16 22.31 29.36
N ASN A 498 12.41 22.77 29.47
CA ASN A 498 13.27 22.43 30.60
C ASN A 498 12.97 23.33 31.80
N SER A 499 11.85 23.05 32.47
CA SER A 499 11.54 23.60 33.80
C SER A 499 12.54 23.16 34.89
N GLN A 500 13.41 22.19 34.61
CA GLN A 500 14.43 21.72 35.55
C GLN A 500 15.68 22.62 35.67
N ALA A 501 15.85 23.63 34.81
CA ALA A 501 16.91 24.65 35.01
C ALA A 501 16.53 25.72 36.07
N ILE A 502 15.34 25.63 36.67
CA ILE A 502 14.75 26.62 37.58
C ILE A 502 15.13 26.32 39.04
N GLN A 503 16.43 26.36 39.34
CA GLN A 503 16.89 26.63 40.72
C GLN A 503 17.66 27.95 40.86
N SER A 504 17.95 28.64 39.75
CA SER A 504 18.47 30.01 39.79
C SER A 504 17.31 30.99 39.64
N GLY A 505 16.75 31.42 40.77
CA GLY A 505 15.63 32.36 40.81
C GLY A 505 16.04 33.73 40.26
N GLU A 506 15.61 34.04 39.03
CA GLU A 506 15.51 35.41 38.54
C GLU A 506 14.24 35.57 37.69
N MET A 507 13.67 36.77 37.74
CA MET A 507 12.40 37.27 37.20
C MET A 507 12.29 37.21 35.65
N GLY A 508 12.70 36.10 35.02
CA GLY A 508 12.51 35.79 33.60
C GLY A 508 11.61 34.57 33.34
N VAL A 509 11.00 34.04 34.41
CA VAL A 509 10.22 32.78 34.45
C VAL A 509 8.98 32.84 33.56
N CYS A 510 8.32 34.00 33.45
CA CYS A 510 7.08 34.12 32.68
C CYS A 510 7.34 34.24 31.17
N LEU A 511 8.39 34.95 30.74
CA LEU A 511 8.71 35.09 29.30
C LEU A 511 9.26 33.81 28.68
N LYS A 512 10.04 33.00 29.42
CA LYS A 512 10.59 31.73 28.90
C LYS A 512 9.55 30.62 28.76
N LEU A 513 8.52 30.62 29.60
CA LEU A 513 7.38 29.68 29.55
C LEU A 513 6.47 29.94 28.34
N TRP A 514 6.35 31.21 27.93
CA TRP A 514 5.56 31.60 26.75
C TRP A 514 6.25 31.20 25.44
N LEU A 515 7.57 31.41 25.32
CA LEU A 515 8.32 31.21 24.07
C LEU A 515 8.41 29.75 23.58
N SER A 516 8.41 28.75 24.47
CA SER A 516 8.49 27.32 24.15
C SER A 516 7.15 26.73 23.73
N THR A 517 6.09 27.08 24.46
CA THR A 517 4.71 26.75 24.12
C THR A 517 4.31 27.42 22.80
N GLU A 518 4.79 28.65 22.54
CA GLU A 518 4.65 29.35 21.25
C GLU A 518 5.42 28.66 20.11
N TYR A 519 6.56 28.00 20.35
CA TYR A 519 7.36 27.40 19.27
C TYR A 519 6.70 26.17 18.64
N GLY A 520 6.10 25.30 19.46
CA GLY A 520 5.29 24.17 19.00
C GLY A 520 4.02 24.62 18.25
N ILE A 521 3.51 25.81 18.58
CA ILE A 521 2.38 26.46 17.90
C ILE A 521 2.83 27.20 16.63
N ALA A 522 4.05 27.77 16.62
CA ALA A 522 4.56 28.59 15.53
C ALA A 522 5.03 27.75 14.33
N ILE A 523 5.60 26.57 14.57
CA ILE A 523 6.12 25.68 13.50
C ILE A 523 5.68 24.20 13.67
N PRO A 524 4.36 23.92 13.75
CA PRO A 524 3.83 22.58 14.00
C PRO A 524 4.19 21.57 12.91
N HIS A 525 4.35 22.04 11.67
CA HIS A 525 4.73 21.21 10.52
C HIS A 525 6.15 20.62 10.67
N VAL A 526 7.09 21.35 11.27
CA VAL A 526 8.44 20.84 11.55
C VAL A 526 8.40 19.79 12.66
N LEU A 527 7.65 20.04 13.74
CA LEU A 527 7.48 19.07 14.81
C LEU A 527 6.87 17.77 14.28
N TYR A 528 5.81 17.89 13.46
CA TYR A 528 5.17 16.76 12.79
C TYR A 528 6.16 15.97 11.93
N ALA A 529 6.90 16.64 11.03
CA ALA A 529 7.89 16.01 10.18
C ALA A 529 9.02 15.35 10.99
N THR A 530 9.44 15.98 12.10
CA THR A 530 10.48 15.43 12.99
C THR A 530 10.00 14.15 13.68
N LEU A 531 8.77 14.15 14.21
CA LEU A 531 8.17 12.97 14.84
C LEU A 531 8.07 11.81 13.84
N ILE A 532 7.54 12.06 12.64
CA ILE A 532 7.45 11.04 11.58
C ILE A 532 8.84 10.58 11.16
N GLY A 533 9.77 11.50 10.95
CA GLY A 533 11.12 11.17 10.52
C GLY A 533 11.83 10.23 11.49
N LEU A 534 11.69 10.48 12.80
CA LEU A 534 12.18 9.59 13.83
C LEU A 534 11.49 8.21 13.80
N GLN A 535 10.16 8.16 13.70
CA GLN A 535 9.43 6.88 13.61
C GLN A 535 9.89 6.03 12.42
N THR A 536 10.06 6.66 11.26
CA THR A 536 10.49 6.02 10.01
C THR A 536 11.91 5.47 10.13
N LEU A 537 12.86 6.28 10.63
CA LEU A 537 14.25 5.85 10.82
C LEU A 537 14.37 4.71 11.85
N ILE A 538 13.60 4.74 12.94
CA ILE A 538 13.59 3.68 13.96
C ILE A 538 13.09 2.36 13.36
N LYS A 539 11.95 2.38 12.66
CA LYS A 539 11.36 1.18 12.05
C LYS A 539 12.30 0.55 11.01
N ARG A 540 12.94 1.38 10.19
CA ARG A 540 13.77 0.95 9.07
C ARG A 540 15.15 0.45 9.51
N TYR A 541 15.87 1.26 10.29
CA TYR A 541 17.27 1.00 10.63
C TYR A 541 17.46 0.30 11.97
N ARG A 542 16.40 0.20 12.80
CA ARG A 542 16.44 -0.40 14.14
C ARG A 542 17.61 0.13 14.98
N ILE A 543 17.80 1.45 14.95
CA ILE A 543 18.90 2.16 15.62
C ILE A 543 18.91 1.77 17.10
N ASN A 544 20.06 1.35 17.61
CA ASN A 544 20.22 0.87 18.99
C ASN A 544 20.80 1.96 19.90
N TRP A 545 20.68 1.78 21.22
CA TRP A 545 21.35 2.64 22.21
C TRP A 545 22.88 2.65 22.09
N ASN A 546 23.48 1.55 21.63
CA ASN A 546 24.91 1.46 21.34
C ASN A 546 25.36 2.43 20.25
N GLU A 547 24.49 2.70 19.27
CA GLU A 547 24.81 3.53 18.11
C GLU A 547 24.51 5.00 18.39
N SER A 548 23.46 5.25 19.20
CA SER A 548 23.08 6.58 19.65
C SER A 548 22.52 6.54 21.06
N ILE A 549 23.27 7.09 22.02
CA ILE A 549 22.86 7.24 23.42
C ILE A 549 21.58 8.11 23.52
N ASP A 550 21.39 9.03 22.56
CA ASP A 550 20.22 9.90 22.49
C ASP A 550 18.89 9.14 22.40
N THR A 551 18.89 7.87 21.96
CA THR A 551 17.71 6.99 21.97
C THR A 551 17.05 6.88 23.35
N THR A 552 17.86 6.94 24.42
CA THR A 552 17.40 6.83 25.81
C THR A 552 16.56 8.02 26.26
N CYS A 553 16.76 9.19 25.65
CA CYS A 553 16.06 10.41 26.02
C CYS A 553 14.73 10.59 25.29
N ILE A 554 14.48 9.84 24.20
CA ILE A 554 13.32 10.08 23.31
C ILE A 554 12.01 10.02 24.08
N VAL A 555 11.81 9.01 24.91
CA VAL A 555 10.55 8.83 25.65
C VAL A 555 10.27 10.04 26.53
N ASN A 556 11.27 10.57 27.22
CA ASN A 556 11.12 11.72 28.12
C ASN A 556 10.83 13.00 27.34
N ILE A 557 11.55 13.21 26.23
CA ILE A 557 11.37 14.35 25.34
C ILE A 557 9.94 14.33 24.78
N VAL A 558 9.49 13.21 24.22
CA VAL A 558 8.15 13.13 23.61
C VAL A 558 7.05 13.18 24.67
N ALA A 559 7.27 12.63 25.86
CA ALA A 559 6.37 12.76 27.00
C ALA A 559 6.15 14.24 27.36
N SER A 560 7.22 15.04 27.43
CA SER A 560 7.08 16.48 27.69
C SER A 560 6.39 17.24 26.55
N VAL A 561 6.55 16.82 25.29
CA VAL A 561 5.77 17.37 24.17
C VAL A 561 4.28 17.08 24.35
N LEU A 562 3.92 15.87 24.82
CA LEU A 562 2.53 15.48 25.10
C LEU A 562 1.91 16.21 26.30
N GLU A 563 2.70 16.80 27.18
CA GLU A 563 2.16 17.59 28.30
C GLU A 563 1.64 18.96 27.85
N ASN A 564 2.08 19.46 26.68
CA ASN A 564 1.66 20.74 26.13
C ASN A 564 0.12 20.75 25.88
N PRO A 565 -0.63 21.67 26.51
CA PRO A 565 -2.09 21.73 26.37
C PRO A 565 -2.55 22.21 24.99
N ASN A 566 -1.69 22.90 24.23
CA ASN A 566 -2.03 23.47 22.92
C ASN A 566 -1.61 22.55 21.75
N LEU A 567 -1.25 21.30 22.04
CA LEU A 567 -0.85 20.34 21.02
C LEU A 567 -2.07 19.92 20.19
N THR A 568 -1.94 19.94 18.86
CA THR A 568 -3.02 19.45 17.98
C THR A 568 -3.15 17.94 18.05
N ASP A 569 -4.34 17.43 17.76
CA ASP A 569 -4.65 15.98 17.83
C ASP A 569 -3.71 15.15 16.95
N ASN A 570 -3.43 15.64 15.73
CA ASN A 570 -2.49 14.99 14.81
C ASN A 570 -1.08 14.88 15.41
N LEU A 571 -0.59 15.92 16.09
CA LEU A 571 0.71 15.89 16.73
C LEU A 571 0.72 14.97 17.96
N ALA A 572 -0.36 14.95 18.74
CA ALA A 572 -0.52 14.04 19.87
C ALA A 572 -0.48 12.57 19.41
N VAL A 573 -1.17 12.23 18.31
CA VAL A 573 -1.13 10.90 17.69
C VAL A 573 0.30 10.50 17.28
N GLN A 574 1.01 11.38 16.58
CA GLN A 574 2.39 11.08 16.15
C GLN A 574 3.36 10.95 17.34
N ALA A 575 3.18 11.75 18.38
CA ALA A 575 3.97 11.66 19.60
C ALA A 575 3.70 10.33 20.35
N LEU A 576 2.44 9.92 20.51
CA LEU A 576 2.08 8.63 21.10
C LEU A 576 2.67 7.46 20.32
N LYS A 577 2.59 7.48 18.98
CA LYS A 577 3.19 6.47 18.11
C LYS A 577 4.71 6.39 18.23
N LEU A 578 5.38 7.53 18.36
CA LEU A 578 6.83 7.55 18.58
C LEU A 578 7.21 6.97 19.95
N ILE A 579 6.44 7.25 21.01
CA ILE A 579 6.65 6.62 22.33
C ILE A 579 6.45 5.11 22.24
N GLN A 580 5.36 4.66 21.61
CA GLN A 580 5.06 3.23 21.42
C GLN A 580 6.25 2.51 20.75
N LEU A 581 6.73 3.04 19.63
CA LEU A 581 7.90 2.49 18.93
C LEU A 581 9.17 2.53 19.79
N SER A 582 9.39 3.62 20.52
CA SER A 582 10.56 3.75 21.39
C SER A 582 10.58 2.68 22.48
N ILE A 583 9.43 2.37 23.09
CA ILE A 583 9.28 1.32 24.09
C ILE A 583 9.48 -0.06 23.46
N GLU A 584 8.93 -0.31 22.28
CA GLU A 584 9.05 -1.61 21.58
C GLU A 584 10.48 -1.95 21.15
N TYR A 585 11.24 -0.95 20.69
CA TYR A 585 12.56 -1.13 20.07
C TYR A 585 13.75 -0.84 21.00
N PHE A 586 13.67 0.14 21.91
CA PHE A 586 14.83 0.54 22.73
C PHE A 586 14.92 -0.15 24.09
N LEU A 587 13.81 -0.72 24.59
CA LEU A 587 13.86 -1.53 25.81
C LEU A 587 14.50 -2.88 25.51
N SER A 588 15.79 -3.01 25.81
CA SER A 588 16.48 -4.30 25.75
C SER A 588 15.97 -5.21 26.87
N PRO A 589 15.81 -6.53 26.64
CA PRO A 589 15.45 -7.48 27.71
C PRO A 589 16.41 -7.42 28.92
N ASN A 590 17.65 -6.99 28.70
CA ASN A 590 18.66 -6.86 29.74
C ASN A 590 18.42 -5.65 30.67
N MET A 591 17.62 -4.63 30.26
CA MET A 591 17.20 -3.55 31.17
C MET A 591 16.22 -4.05 32.23
N ALA A 592 15.46 -5.12 31.96
CA ALA A 592 14.59 -5.76 32.95
C ALA A 592 15.37 -6.44 34.08
N LEU A 593 16.65 -6.79 33.84
CA LEU A 593 17.54 -7.36 34.86
C LEU A 593 18.20 -6.29 35.74
N LEU A 594 18.14 -5.01 35.33
CA LEU A 594 18.80 -3.88 35.99
C LEU A 594 17.83 -2.98 36.75
N LEU A 595 16.55 -2.97 36.36
CA LEU A 595 15.50 -2.13 36.93
C LEU A 595 14.39 -3.02 37.49
N ASP A 596 14.46 -3.34 38.78
CA ASP A 596 13.40 -4.08 39.49
C ASP A 596 12.11 -3.25 39.63
N ASN A 597 12.18 -1.93 39.45
CA ASN A 597 11.04 -1.03 39.43
C ASN A 597 11.28 0.18 38.50
N LEU A 598 10.20 0.89 38.18
CA LEU A 598 10.25 2.09 37.33
C LEU A 598 10.67 3.37 38.08
N GLN A 599 11.02 3.29 39.37
CA GLN A 599 11.28 4.46 40.18
C GLN A 599 12.56 5.18 39.72
N GLY A 600 12.47 6.50 39.52
CA GLY A 600 13.56 7.32 38.99
C GLY A 600 13.76 7.23 37.47
N SER A 601 13.00 6.38 36.77
CA SER A 601 12.98 6.36 35.30
C SER A 601 11.98 7.37 34.74
N GLY A 602 12.27 7.94 33.58
CA GLY A 602 11.31 8.79 32.86
C GLY A 602 10.14 8.01 32.24
N LEU A 603 10.10 6.69 32.36
CA LEU A 603 8.93 5.89 32.00
C LEU A 603 7.78 6.05 33.02
N LEU A 604 8.09 6.45 34.26
CA LEU A 604 7.06 6.65 35.29
C LEU A 604 6.11 7.80 34.95
N CYS A 605 6.61 8.86 34.29
CA CYS A 605 5.78 10.00 33.90
C CYS A 605 4.78 9.66 32.78
N LEU A 606 4.95 8.52 32.10
CA LEU A 606 4.00 8.07 31.08
C LEU A 606 2.64 7.70 31.66
N GLY A 607 2.57 7.23 32.92
CA GLY A 607 1.31 6.78 33.52
C GLY A 607 0.24 7.88 33.53
N PRO A 608 0.49 9.03 34.16
CA PRO A 608 -0.42 10.16 34.15
C PRO A 608 -0.72 10.68 32.74
N ILE A 609 0.26 10.68 31.83
CA ILE A 609 0.09 11.15 30.45
C ILE A 609 -0.86 10.22 29.68
N ILE A 610 -0.69 8.90 29.79
CA ILE A 610 -1.58 7.91 29.18
C ILE A 610 -3.00 8.08 29.73
N VAL A 611 -3.16 8.17 31.05
CA VAL A 611 -4.48 8.39 31.66
C VAL A 611 -5.13 9.67 31.13
N LYS A 612 -4.38 10.77 31.03
CA LYS A 612 -4.87 12.02 30.45
C LYS A 612 -5.30 11.86 28.99
N ARG A 613 -4.51 11.17 28.16
CA ARG A 613 -4.77 11.01 26.72
C ARG A 613 -5.85 9.96 26.40
N LEU A 614 -6.11 9.01 27.30
CA LEU A 614 -7.28 8.12 27.21
C LEU A 614 -8.61 8.87 27.42
N HIS A 615 -8.60 10.04 28.05
CA HIS A 615 -9.77 10.89 28.27
C HIS A 615 -9.82 12.11 27.32
N ASP A 616 -9.07 12.07 26.22
CA ASP A 616 -9.06 13.15 25.23
C ASP A 616 -10.40 13.23 24.48
N LEU A 617 -10.77 14.41 23.99
CA LEU A 617 -12.04 14.61 23.26
C LEU A 617 -11.98 13.95 21.88
N SER A 618 -10.80 13.97 21.26
CA SER A 618 -10.57 13.42 19.92
C SER A 618 -10.30 11.92 20.00
N TRP A 619 -11.07 11.16 19.24
CA TRP A 619 -11.04 9.69 19.29
C TRP A 619 -9.73 9.12 18.75
N GLU A 620 -9.08 9.79 17.81
CA GLU A 620 -7.78 9.40 17.25
C GLU A 620 -6.69 9.37 18.32
N VAL A 621 -6.76 10.31 19.27
CA VAL A 621 -5.82 10.41 20.40
C VAL A 621 -6.11 9.31 21.42
N ARG A 622 -7.39 9.08 21.75
CA ARG A 622 -7.80 7.98 22.64
C ARG A 622 -7.39 6.62 22.07
N ASP A 623 -7.63 6.40 20.79
CA ASP A 623 -7.24 5.19 20.06
C ASP A 623 -5.73 4.97 20.08
N SER A 624 -4.93 6.00 19.74
CA SER A 624 -3.46 5.92 19.79
C SER A 624 -2.93 5.69 21.21
N ALA A 625 -3.60 6.22 22.23
CA ALA A 625 -3.25 5.97 23.64
C ALA A 625 -3.56 4.51 24.05
N LEU A 626 -4.63 3.91 23.53
CA LEU A 626 -4.93 2.49 23.68
C LEU A 626 -3.91 1.61 22.95
N GLU A 627 -3.45 1.99 21.76
CA GLU A 627 -2.38 1.28 21.04
C GLU A 627 -1.08 1.26 21.87
N LEU A 628 -0.67 2.41 22.42
CA LEU A 628 0.47 2.50 23.32
C LEU A 628 0.29 1.62 24.57
N THR A 629 -0.89 1.67 25.20
CA THR A 629 -1.21 0.86 26.39
C THR A 629 -1.18 -0.64 26.06
N THR A 630 -1.65 -1.03 24.88
CA THR A 630 -1.59 -2.40 24.36
C THR A 630 -0.15 -2.88 24.21
N SER A 631 0.74 -2.05 23.64
CA SER A 631 2.16 -2.39 23.52
C SER A 631 2.83 -2.52 24.90
N ILE A 632 2.50 -1.66 25.86
CA ILE A 632 2.99 -1.78 27.24
C ILE A 632 2.53 -3.10 27.86
N ALA A 633 1.26 -3.48 27.68
CA ALA A 633 0.72 -4.76 28.18
C ALA A 633 1.43 -5.96 27.55
N ASP A 634 1.64 -5.98 26.23
CA ASP A 634 2.32 -7.09 25.54
C ASP A 634 3.80 -7.23 25.98
N ILE A 635 4.51 -6.10 26.12
CA ILE A 635 5.90 -6.05 26.58
C ILE A 635 6.03 -6.47 28.05
N SER A 636 5.03 -6.14 28.88
CA SER A 636 5.03 -6.49 30.30
C SER A 636 5.05 -8.01 30.56
N ARG A 637 4.57 -8.81 29.61
CA ARG A 637 4.58 -10.27 29.70
C ARG A 637 5.94 -10.87 29.37
N CYS A 638 6.59 -10.38 28.32
CA CYS A 638 7.73 -11.07 27.71
C CYS A 638 9.08 -10.39 27.97
N LYS A 639 9.13 -9.05 27.98
CA LYS A 639 10.39 -8.29 27.94
C LYS A 639 10.64 -7.48 29.22
N PHE A 640 9.60 -6.90 29.83
CA PHE A 640 9.78 -5.94 30.94
C PHE A 640 8.66 -6.06 32.00
N PRO A 641 8.76 -7.04 32.93
CA PRO A 641 7.71 -7.33 33.92
C PRO A 641 7.33 -6.17 34.85
N ALA A 642 8.22 -5.21 35.09
CA ALA A 642 7.90 -4.04 35.92
C ALA A 642 6.72 -3.21 35.39
N PHE A 643 6.37 -3.32 34.09
CA PHE A 643 5.16 -2.70 33.55
C PHE A 643 3.85 -3.34 34.07
N GLN A 644 3.86 -4.56 34.62
CA GLN A 644 2.65 -5.14 35.20
C GLN A 644 2.17 -4.34 36.41
N GLN A 645 3.11 -3.95 37.29
CA GLN A 645 2.81 -3.08 38.43
C GLN A 645 2.41 -1.67 37.97
N PHE A 646 3.04 -1.15 36.92
CA PHE A 646 2.66 0.14 36.31
C PHE A 646 1.20 0.14 35.83
N LEU A 647 0.77 -0.88 35.10
CA LEU A 647 -0.60 -1.00 34.60
C LEU A 647 -1.61 -1.05 35.76
N HIS A 648 -1.25 -1.75 36.84
CA HIS A 648 -2.05 -1.86 38.05
C HIS A 648 -2.14 -0.52 38.82
N ASP A 649 -1.00 0.12 39.11
CA ASP A 649 -0.92 1.33 39.92
C ASP A 649 -1.70 2.51 39.31
N PHE A 650 -1.66 2.65 37.98
CA PHE A 650 -2.41 3.67 37.25
C PHE A 650 -3.84 3.26 36.90
N LYS A 651 -4.31 2.09 37.36
CA LYS A 651 -5.68 1.58 37.12
C LYS A 651 -6.07 1.58 35.64
N LEU A 652 -5.13 1.26 34.75
CA LEU A 652 -5.36 1.34 33.30
C LEU A 652 -6.38 0.31 32.83
N CYS A 653 -6.45 -0.87 33.45
CA CYS A 653 -7.42 -1.91 33.10
C CYS A 653 -8.88 -1.46 33.33
N SER A 654 -9.18 -0.78 34.43
CA SER A 654 -10.54 -0.25 34.66
C SER A 654 -10.90 0.83 33.64
N ILE A 655 -9.97 1.73 33.30
CA ILE A 655 -10.20 2.76 32.29
C ILE A 655 -10.49 2.12 30.93
N VAL A 656 -9.71 1.12 30.51
CA VAL A 656 -9.95 0.38 29.26
C VAL A 656 -11.32 -0.28 29.26
N SER A 657 -11.75 -0.84 30.40
CA SER A 657 -13.05 -1.50 30.53
C SER A 657 -14.21 -0.49 30.47
N ASP A 658 -14.04 0.70 31.06
CA ASP A 658 -15.01 1.79 30.98
C ASP A 658 -15.12 2.36 29.57
N MET A 659 -14.00 2.52 28.86
CA MET A 659 -13.98 2.95 27.46
C MET A 659 -14.69 1.95 26.55
N LEU A 660 -14.46 0.65 26.76
CA LEU A 660 -15.16 -0.40 26.02
C LEU A 660 -16.69 -0.28 26.20
N ARG A 661 -17.16 0.02 27.41
CA ARG A 661 -18.60 0.09 27.73
C ARG A 661 -19.26 1.39 27.28
N ASN A 662 -18.56 2.50 27.38
CA ASN A 662 -19.16 3.84 27.33
C ASN A 662 -18.71 4.71 26.15
N ASP A 663 -17.63 4.37 25.44
CA ASP A 663 -17.16 5.20 24.32
C ASP A 663 -18.10 5.10 23.11
N SER A 664 -18.41 6.23 22.48
CA SER A 664 -19.28 6.28 21.31
C SER A 664 -18.61 5.73 20.05
N GLU A 665 -17.28 5.81 19.98
CA GLU A 665 -16.51 5.50 18.78
C GLU A 665 -16.13 4.03 18.71
N THR A 666 -16.41 3.42 17.56
CA THR A 666 -16.28 1.96 17.37
C THR A 666 -14.82 1.53 17.25
N TYR A 667 -13.96 2.38 16.67
CA TYR A 667 -12.50 2.19 16.63
C TYR A 667 -11.91 2.15 18.04
N VAL A 668 -12.31 3.07 18.92
CA VAL A 668 -11.81 3.14 20.30
C VAL A 668 -12.25 1.90 21.08
N ARG A 669 -13.51 1.46 20.95
CA ARG A 669 -14.00 0.22 21.58
C ARG A 669 -13.27 -1.03 21.06
N ALA A 670 -12.99 -1.10 19.76
CA ALA A 670 -12.22 -2.19 19.18
C ALA A 670 -10.77 -2.21 19.71
N SER A 671 -10.10 -1.06 19.78
CA SER A 671 -8.77 -0.94 20.37
C SER A 671 -8.75 -1.25 21.86
N ALA A 672 -9.83 -0.94 22.59
CA ALA A 672 -9.99 -1.30 23.99
C ALA A 672 -10.10 -2.82 24.17
N LEU A 673 -10.87 -3.53 23.32
CA LEU A 673 -10.91 -5.00 23.30
C LEU A 673 -9.55 -5.60 22.98
N LYS A 674 -8.85 -5.05 21.99
CA LYS A 674 -7.49 -5.47 21.63
C LYS A 674 -6.52 -5.28 22.81
N CYS A 675 -6.60 -4.16 23.52
CA CYS A 675 -5.83 -3.91 24.73
C CYS A 675 -6.18 -4.91 25.83
N LEU A 676 -7.47 -5.16 26.05
CA LEU A 676 -7.97 -6.11 27.03
C LEU A 676 -7.49 -7.55 26.74
N SER A 677 -7.46 -7.96 25.47
CA SER A 677 -6.91 -9.27 25.07
C SER A 677 -5.47 -9.48 25.56
N LYS A 678 -4.67 -8.42 25.62
CA LYS A 678 -3.30 -8.48 26.14
C LYS A 678 -3.25 -8.43 27.66
N MET A 679 -4.13 -7.65 28.29
CA MET A 679 -4.19 -7.52 29.75
C MET A 679 -4.70 -8.79 30.45
N VAL A 680 -5.65 -9.51 29.84
CA VAL A 680 -6.24 -10.75 30.39
C VAL A 680 -5.16 -11.78 30.71
N VAL A 681 -4.09 -11.87 29.91
CA VAL A 681 -3.01 -12.86 30.10
C VAL A 681 -2.10 -12.52 31.29
N ILE A 682 -2.17 -11.30 31.83
CA ILE A 682 -1.33 -10.85 32.95
C ILE A 682 -2.00 -11.24 34.27
N ASN A 683 -1.44 -12.22 34.99
CA ASN A 683 -2.03 -12.76 36.23
C ASN A 683 -2.37 -11.68 37.27
N VAL A 684 -1.48 -10.70 37.46
CA VAL A 684 -1.71 -9.59 38.42
C VAL A 684 -2.95 -8.78 38.07
N ILE A 685 -3.23 -8.57 36.78
CA ILE A 685 -4.41 -7.82 36.33
C ILE A 685 -5.64 -8.74 36.36
N TRP A 686 -5.49 -10.00 35.94
CA TRP A 686 -6.55 -10.98 35.97
C TRP A 686 -7.14 -11.12 37.38
N GLU A 687 -6.31 -11.43 38.37
CA GLU A 687 -6.74 -11.69 39.74
C GLU A 687 -7.38 -10.48 40.42
N ASN A 688 -6.90 -9.26 40.13
CA ASN A 688 -7.32 -8.04 40.81
C ASN A 688 -8.47 -7.28 40.11
N ASN A 689 -8.60 -7.38 38.78
CA ASN A 689 -9.52 -6.54 38.01
C ASN A 689 -10.53 -7.32 37.14
N LEU A 690 -10.17 -8.51 36.65
CA LEU A 690 -10.93 -9.18 35.57
C LEU A 690 -11.50 -10.55 35.93
N ASN A 691 -11.15 -11.15 37.07
CA ASN A 691 -11.59 -12.48 37.52
C ASN A 691 -13.10 -12.56 37.89
N GLY A 692 -13.93 -11.69 37.31
CA GLY A 692 -15.39 -11.69 37.42
C GLY A 692 -16.06 -12.31 36.20
N HIS A 693 -17.20 -12.98 36.42
CA HIS A 693 -17.99 -13.58 35.34
C HIS A 693 -18.63 -12.55 34.38
N GLU A 694 -18.65 -11.27 34.76
CA GLU A 694 -19.28 -10.18 34.01
C GLU A 694 -18.62 -9.87 32.66
N LEU A 695 -17.34 -10.21 32.47
CA LEU A 695 -16.64 -9.96 31.20
C LEU A 695 -17.16 -10.88 30.09
N ILE A 696 -17.33 -12.18 30.37
CA ILE A 696 -17.80 -13.15 29.38
C ILE A 696 -19.24 -12.83 28.96
N ASP A 697 -20.11 -12.56 29.94
CA ASP A 697 -21.50 -12.18 29.70
C ASP A 697 -21.58 -10.92 28.81
N TYR A 698 -20.71 -9.95 29.05
CA TYR A 698 -20.64 -8.73 28.26
C TYR A 698 -20.10 -8.97 26.83
N LEU A 699 -19.12 -9.85 26.64
CA LEU A 699 -18.62 -10.20 25.30
C LEU A 699 -19.71 -10.90 24.46
N PHE A 700 -20.52 -11.78 25.07
CA PHE A 700 -21.67 -12.37 24.39
C PHE A 700 -22.74 -11.34 24.00
N PHE A 701 -22.96 -10.35 24.86
CA PHE A 701 -23.83 -9.22 24.54
C PHE A 701 -23.33 -8.44 23.31
N ILE A 702 -22.02 -8.13 23.24
CA ILE A 702 -21.43 -7.44 22.08
C ILE A 702 -21.65 -8.26 20.80
N LEU A 703 -21.32 -9.55 20.82
CA LEU A 703 -21.45 -10.41 19.63
C LEU A 703 -22.90 -10.55 19.13
N SER A 704 -23.88 -10.39 20.01
CA SER A 704 -25.29 -10.53 19.67
C SER A 704 -25.93 -9.21 19.19
N ASN A 705 -25.47 -8.06 19.70
CA ASN A 705 -26.19 -6.79 19.57
C ASN A 705 -25.41 -5.67 18.85
N GLU A 706 -24.09 -5.79 18.73
CA GLU A 706 -23.26 -4.77 18.11
C GLU A 706 -23.39 -4.78 16.59
N SER A 707 -23.63 -3.62 15.98
CA SER A 707 -23.76 -3.51 14.51
C SER A 707 -22.42 -3.56 13.78
N GLU A 708 -21.34 -3.09 14.42
CA GLU A 708 -20.03 -2.98 13.78
C GLU A 708 -19.20 -4.28 13.85
N GLY A 709 -18.84 -4.81 12.68
CA GLY A 709 -18.01 -6.02 12.56
C GLY A 709 -16.64 -5.91 13.21
N LEU A 710 -16.04 -4.72 13.24
CA LEU A 710 -14.73 -4.49 13.86
C LEU A 710 -14.72 -4.82 15.36
N VAL A 711 -15.76 -4.38 16.08
CA VAL A 711 -15.89 -4.61 17.53
C VAL A 711 -16.25 -6.08 17.81
N ARG A 712 -17.11 -6.69 16.97
CA ARG A 712 -17.43 -8.12 17.07
C ARG A 712 -16.20 -8.99 16.86
N LYS A 713 -15.39 -8.69 15.83
CA LYS A 713 -14.12 -9.38 15.54
C LYS A 713 -13.16 -9.36 16.73
N GLU A 714 -12.89 -8.19 17.29
CA GLU A 714 -11.98 -8.09 18.44
C GLU A 714 -12.58 -8.76 19.70
N SER A 715 -13.91 -8.80 19.83
CA SER A 715 -14.57 -9.54 20.92
C SER A 715 -14.36 -11.05 20.82
N VAL A 716 -14.43 -11.62 19.61
CA VAL A 716 -14.08 -13.03 19.37
C VAL A 716 -12.64 -13.31 19.80
N LYS A 717 -11.68 -12.42 19.48
CA LYS A 717 -10.28 -12.57 19.93
C LYS A 717 -10.15 -12.62 21.43
N VAL A 718 -10.83 -11.73 22.16
CA VAL A 718 -10.77 -11.74 23.63
C VAL A 718 -11.33 -13.06 24.17
N LEU A 719 -12.44 -13.58 23.61
CA LEU A 719 -12.97 -14.88 24.00
C LEU A 719 -12.00 -16.03 23.71
N THR A 720 -11.34 -16.03 22.55
CA THR A 720 -10.32 -17.01 22.19
C THR A 720 -9.16 -17.00 23.20
N VAL A 721 -8.66 -15.82 23.57
CA VAL A 721 -7.58 -15.66 24.55
C VAL A 721 -8.01 -16.10 25.97
N LEU A 722 -9.24 -15.77 26.38
CA LEU A 722 -9.80 -16.23 27.66
C LEU A 722 -9.90 -17.76 27.72
N TYR A 723 -10.32 -18.36 26.61
CA TYR A 723 -10.42 -19.80 26.46
C TYR A 723 -9.04 -20.48 26.57
N GLU A 724 -8.02 -19.95 25.89
CA GLU A 724 -6.66 -20.47 25.91
C GLU A 724 -6.00 -20.42 27.31
N HIS A 725 -6.12 -19.30 28.03
CA HIS A 725 -5.30 -19.04 29.22
C HIS A 725 -5.99 -19.32 30.57
N HIS A 726 -7.31 -19.12 30.69
CA HIS A 726 -7.99 -19.11 32.00
C HIS A 726 -9.01 -20.22 32.22
N LYS A 727 -9.22 -21.09 31.22
CA LYS A 727 -10.22 -22.17 31.21
C LYS A 727 -11.62 -21.66 31.53
N VAL A 728 -12.41 -21.44 30.47
CA VAL A 728 -13.79 -20.97 30.58
C VAL A 728 -14.62 -21.93 31.45
N PRO A 729 -15.37 -21.42 32.46
CA PRO A 729 -16.24 -22.23 33.30
C PRO A 729 -17.21 -23.08 32.47
N SER A 730 -17.48 -24.31 32.90
CA SER A 730 -18.34 -25.26 32.15
C SER A 730 -19.72 -24.72 31.81
N LYS A 731 -20.27 -23.82 32.65
CA LYS A 731 -21.54 -23.12 32.41
C LYS A 731 -21.55 -22.25 31.13
N TYR A 732 -20.38 -21.79 30.67
CA TYR A 732 -20.26 -20.90 29.52
C TYR A 732 -19.82 -21.61 28.24
N LEU A 733 -19.46 -22.90 28.28
CA LEU A 733 -18.97 -23.62 27.10
C LEU A 733 -20.06 -23.81 26.04
N ASN A 734 -21.28 -24.20 26.45
CA ASN A 734 -22.38 -24.39 25.50
C ASN A 734 -22.80 -23.06 24.84
N PRO A 735 -23.02 -21.95 25.60
CA PRO A 735 -23.23 -20.63 25.00
C PRO A 735 -22.10 -20.22 24.06
N LEU A 736 -20.84 -20.43 24.46
CA LEU A 736 -19.67 -20.07 23.66
C LEU A 736 -19.68 -20.76 22.30
N TYR A 737 -19.88 -22.09 22.25
CA TYR A 737 -19.94 -22.82 20.98
C TYR A 737 -21.10 -22.37 20.09
N SER A 738 -22.25 -22.04 20.68
CA SER A 738 -23.41 -21.50 19.94
C SER A 738 -23.13 -20.12 19.36
N VAL A 739 -22.54 -19.21 20.15
CA VAL A 739 -22.20 -17.85 19.72
C VAL A 739 -21.13 -17.87 18.62
N ILE A 740 -20.08 -18.68 18.76
CA ILE A 740 -19.05 -18.80 17.72
C ILE A 740 -19.63 -19.43 16.43
N SER A 741 -20.49 -20.44 16.55
CA SER A 741 -21.17 -21.02 15.38
C SER A 741 -22.05 -20.00 14.66
N TYR A 742 -22.76 -19.16 15.42
CA TYR A 742 -23.54 -18.06 14.87
C TYR A 742 -22.66 -17.03 14.14
N CYS A 743 -21.53 -16.63 14.73
CA CYS A 743 -20.60 -15.68 14.10
C CYS A 743 -20.07 -16.18 12.75
N ILE A 744 -19.88 -17.49 12.58
CA ILE A 744 -19.36 -18.05 11.33
C ILE A 744 -20.44 -18.10 10.25
N LEU A 745 -21.65 -18.53 10.62
CA LEU A 745 -22.70 -18.87 9.66
C LEU A 745 -23.66 -17.72 9.35
N SER A 746 -23.79 -16.77 10.27
CA SER A 746 -24.85 -15.74 10.21
C SER A 746 -24.31 -14.31 10.24
N ASP A 747 -23.05 -14.08 10.60
CA ASP A 747 -22.46 -12.75 10.55
C ASP A 747 -22.31 -12.26 9.09
N LEU A 748 -22.36 -10.95 8.88
CA LEU A 748 -22.16 -10.35 7.56
C LEU A 748 -20.67 -10.13 7.27
N ASP A 749 -19.87 -9.84 8.30
CA ASP A 749 -18.49 -9.41 8.16
C ASP A 749 -17.54 -10.62 8.10
N TRP A 750 -16.81 -10.73 6.97
CA TRP A 750 -15.88 -11.85 6.75
C TRP A 750 -14.76 -11.92 7.79
N GLU A 751 -14.32 -10.77 8.33
CA GLU A 751 -13.26 -10.72 9.33
C GLU A 751 -13.67 -11.39 10.65
N VAL A 752 -14.95 -11.26 11.03
CA VAL A 752 -15.51 -11.92 12.22
C VAL A 752 -15.55 -13.43 12.00
N LYS A 753 -15.99 -13.88 10.81
CA LYS A 753 -16.00 -15.30 10.43
C LYS A 753 -14.62 -15.93 10.48
N VAL A 754 -13.61 -15.25 9.94
CA VAL A 754 -12.22 -15.74 9.97
C VAL A 754 -11.70 -15.89 11.40
N GLU A 755 -11.98 -14.92 12.27
CA GLU A 755 -11.55 -14.99 13.66
C GLU A 755 -12.30 -16.08 14.46
N ALA A 756 -13.58 -16.25 14.19
CA ALA A 756 -14.37 -17.33 14.78
C ALA A 756 -13.92 -18.72 14.29
N LEU A 757 -13.43 -18.85 13.05
CA LEU A 757 -12.76 -20.06 12.57
C LEU A 757 -11.43 -20.31 13.30
N HIS A 758 -10.69 -19.25 13.64
CA HIS A 758 -9.46 -19.39 14.43
C HIS A 758 -9.74 -19.91 15.84
N PHE A 759 -10.86 -19.53 16.45
CA PHE A 759 -11.32 -20.14 17.70
C PHE A 759 -11.50 -21.66 17.56
N TRP A 760 -12.17 -22.14 16.51
CA TRP A 760 -12.35 -23.59 16.29
C TRP A 760 -11.04 -24.31 16.02
N GLU A 761 -10.10 -23.66 15.36
CA GLU A 761 -8.75 -24.18 15.19
C GLU A 761 -8.01 -24.35 16.53
N LEU A 762 -8.18 -23.42 17.47
CA LEU A 762 -7.60 -23.52 18.80
C LEU A 762 -8.27 -24.63 19.63
N GLU A 763 -9.60 -24.70 19.61
CA GLU A 763 -10.38 -25.77 20.24
C GLU A 763 -9.95 -27.15 19.73
N PHE A 764 -9.73 -27.25 18.43
CA PHE A 764 -9.21 -28.43 17.76
C PHE A 764 -7.82 -28.85 18.30
N GLN A 765 -6.87 -27.91 18.38
CA GLN A 765 -5.53 -28.17 18.92
C GLN A 765 -5.56 -28.56 20.40
N GLU A 766 -6.46 -27.96 21.17
CA GLU A 766 -6.60 -28.27 22.59
C GLU A 766 -7.12 -29.68 22.81
N GLN A 767 -8.08 -30.18 22.02
CA GLN A 767 -8.54 -31.57 22.13
C GLN A 767 -7.42 -32.58 21.87
N PHE A 768 -6.58 -32.33 20.86
CA PHE A 768 -5.40 -33.17 20.62
C PHE A 768 -4.36 -33.10 21.73
N THR A 769 -4.13 -31.91 22.28
CA THR A 769 -3.23 -31.70 23.43
C THR A 769 -3.76 -32.40 24.69
N ASN A 770 -5.08 -32.36 24.92
CA ASN A 770 -5.74 -33.05 26.04
C ASN A 770 -5.60 -34.57 25.96
N GLN A 771 -5.55 -35.13 24.75
CA GLN A 771 -5.25 -36.54 24.52
C GLN A 771 -3.75 -36.87 24.50
N GLY A 772 -2.88 -35.89 24.75
CA GLY A 772 -1.44 -36.08 24.97
C GLY A 772 -0.55 -35.85 23.76
N MET A 773 -1.03 -35.18 22.70
CA MET A 773 -0.18 -34.73 21.60
C MET A 773 0.69 -33.55 22.03
N ILE A 774 1.97 -33.55 21.66
CA ILE A 774 2.91 -32.45 21.92
C ILE A 774 3.65 -32.14 20.62
N ASP A 775 3.75 -30.87 20.25
CA ASP A 775 4.43 -30.40 19.02
C ASP A 775 3.95 -31.12 17.74
N GLY A 776 2.64 -31.39 17.65
CA GLY A 776 2.04 -32.03 16.48
C GLY A 776 2.30 -33.54 16.33
N THR A 777 2.91 -34.18 17.34
CA THR A 777 3.15 -35.64 17.34
C THR A 777 2.79 -36.27 18.68
N PHE A 778 2.39 -37.54 18.66
CA PHE A 778 2.20 -38.33 19.87
C PHE A 778 3.55 -38.88 20.36
N PRO A 779 4.02 -38.52 21.58
CA PRO A 779 5.28 -39.04 22.11
C PRO A 779 5.16 -40.52 22.50
N THR A 780 6.27 -41.23 22.68
CA THR A 780 6.28 -42.69 22.93
C THR A 780 5.59 -43.08 24.25
N VAL A 781 5.53 -42.14 25.20
CA VAL A 781 4.84 -42.26 26.49
C VAL A 781 4.11 -40.95 26.80
N THR A 782 2.87 -41.04 27.31
CA THR A 782 2.10 -39.86 27.74
C THR A 782 1.45 -40.12 29.09
N PHE A 783 1.29 -39.06 29.89
CA PHE A 783 0.48 -39.12 31.10
C PHE A 783 -1.00 -38.96 30.74
N SER A 784 -1.80 -40.00 30.94
CA SER A 784 -3.26 -39.91 30.76
C SER A 784 -3.87 -39.18 31.96
N LYS A 785 -4.51 -38.03 31.72
CA LYS A 785 -5.23 -37.26 32.75
C LYS A 785 -6.40 -38.08 33.35
N ASP A 786 -7.08 -38.87 32.51
CA ASP A 786 -8.22 -39.70 32.90
C ASP A 786 -7.82 -40.88 33.78
N ASN A 787 -6.72 -41.56 33.41
CA ASN A 787 -6.27 -42.77 34.10
C ASN A 787 -5.23 -42.47 35.21
N LYS A 788 -4.79 -41.21 35.35
CA LYS A 788 -3.72 -40.74 36.26
C LYS A 788 -2.47 -41.64 36.25
N LYS A 789 -2.08 -42.15 35.07
CA LYS A 789 -0.98 -43.10 34.86
C LYS A 789 -0.20 -42.77 33.58
N ILE A 790 1.08 -43.13 33.55
CA ILE A 790 1.93 -43.06 32.35
C ILE A 790 1.57 -44.25 31.44
N VAL A 791 1.12 -43.96 30.23
CA VAL A 791 0.70 -44.92 29.21
C VAL A 791 1.71 -44.90 28.07
N THR A 792 2.23 -46.07 27.70
CA THR A 792 3.02 -46.26 26.45
C THR A 792 2.09 -46.19 25.26
N LEU A 793 2.35 -45.27 24.33
CA LEU A 793 1.51 -45.05 23.16
C LEU A 793 1.87 -46.02 22.04
N ASN A 794 1.16 -47.15 21.99
CA ASN A 794 1.18 -48.05 20.84
C ASN A 794 0.29 -47.47 19.72
N GLU A 795 0.52 -47.86 18.47
CA GLU A 795 -0.28 -47.41 17.31
C GLU A 795 -1.81 -47.56 17.54
N LYS A 796 -2.24 -48.67 18.17
CA LYS A 796 -3.66 -48.88 18.53
C LYS A 796 -4.23 -47.88 19.54
N GLU A 797 -3.41 -47.46 20.50
CA GLU A 797 -3.82 -46.48 21.53
C GLU A 797 -3.85 -45.06 20.96
N ILE A 798 -2.90 -44.72 20.08
CA ILE A 798 -2.90 -43.47 19.32
C ILE A 798 -4.19 -43.38 18.48
N ASN A 799 -4.55 -44.47 17.82
CA ASN A 799 -5.76 -44.53 17.00
C ASN A 799 -7.04 -44.33 17.82
N LEU A 800 -7.16 -44.98 18.98
CA LEU A 800 -8.29 -44.78 19.90
C LEU A 800 -8.40 -43.33 20.41
N ARG A 801 -7.28 -42.64 20.59
CA ARG A 801 -7.25 -41.23 21.02
C ARG A 801 -7.65 -40.28 19.90
N ILE A 802 -7.15 -40.50 18.67
CA ILE A 802 -7.60 -39.75 17.49
C ILE A 802 -9.11 -39.91 17.32
N MET A 803 -9.64 -41.12 17.47
CA MET A 803 -11.10 -41.37 17.41
C MET A 803 -11.88 -40.58 18.46
N LYS A 804 -11.40 -40.54 19.70
CA LYS A 804 -12.03 -39.75 20.77
C LYS A 804 -12.05 -38.26 20.43
N VAL A 805 -10.96 -37.71 19.89
CA VAL A 805 -10.91 -36.30 19.46
C VAL A 805 -11.95 -36.02 18.38
N PHE A 806 -12.04 -36.84 17.34
CA PHE A 806 -13.04 -36.64 16.27
C PHE A 806 -14.49 -36.79 16.77
N GLN A 807 -14.74 -37.70 17.71
CA GLN A 807 -16.06 -37.83 18.35
C GLN A 807 -16.40 -36.59 19.18
N GLU A 808 -15.45 -36.06 19.96
CA GLU A 808 -15.65 -34.85 20.75
C GLU A 808 -15.87 -33.61 19.87
N LEU A 809 -15.12 -33.48 18.76
CA LEU A 809 -15.30 -32.38 17.80
C LEU A 809 -16.64 -32.46 17.06
N SER A 810 -17.11 -33.67 16.77
CA SER A 810 -18.45 -33.91 16.21
C SER A 810 -19.55 -33.54 17.22
N GLN A 811 -19.41 -33.95 18.49
CA GLN A 811 -20.35 -33.61 19.57
C GLN A 811 -20.41 -32.11 19.89
N ARG A 812 -19.33 -31.36 19.62
CA ARG A 812 -19.28 -29.89 19.76
C ARG A 812 -19.75 -29.14 18.51
N GLY A 813 -20.07 -29.84 17.42
CA GLY A 813 -20.58 -29.26 16.16
C GLY A 813 -19.50 -28.67 15.24
N CYS A 814 -18.22 -28.72 15.63
CA CYS A 814 -17.09 -28.14 14.89
C CYS A 814 -16.99 -28.69 13.46
N LEU A 815 -17.03 -30.03 13.29
CA LEU A 815 -16.94 -30.66 11.97
C LEU A 815 -18.08 -30.24 11.04
N GLY A 816 -19.28 -30.03 11.59
CA GLY A 816 -20.44 -29.61 10.82
C GLY A 816 -20.38 -28.16 10.36
N VAL A 817 -19.86 -27.27 11.23
CA VAL A 817 -19.64 -25.85 10.90
C VAL A 817 -18.59 -25.71 9.79
N ILE A 818 -17.48 -26.44 9.87
CA ILE A 818 -16.41 -26.43 8.84
C ILE A 818 -16.94 -26.91 7.49
N LEU A 819 -17.68 -28.02 7.47
CA LEU A 819 -18.22 -28.57 6.23
C LEU A 819 -19.22 -27.60 5.58
N LYS A 820 -20.02 -26.90 6.39
CA LYS A 820 -20.93 -25.86 5.89
C LYS A 820 -20.17 -24.67 5.29
N CYS A 821 -19.05 -24.26 5.90
CA CYS A 821 -18.16 -23.22 5.36
C CYS A 821 -17.54 -23.57 4.00
N LEU A 822 -17.29 -24.85 3.74
CA LEU A 822 -16.71 -25.31 2.46
C LEU A 822 -17.77 -25.45 1.35
N ASN A 823 -19.05 -25.59 1.70
CA ASN A 823 -20.14 -25.85 0.76
C ASN A 823 -20.88 -24.59 0.27
N GLU A 824 -20.83 -23.50 1.02
CA GLU A 824 -21.53 -22.25 0.66
C GLU A 824 -20.57 -21.24 -0.01
N GLU A 825 -21.11 -20.31 -0.79
CA GLU A 825 -20.37 -19.25 -1.48
C GLU A 825 -19.91 -18.16 -0.49
N TYR A 826 -18.87 -18.45 0.29
CA TYR A 826 -18.23 -17.48 1.18
C TYR A 826 -17.15 -16.66 0.47
N GLU A 827 -16.86 -15.48 1.03
CA GLU A 827 -15.73 -14.66 0.60
C GLU A 827 -14.40 -15.44 0.70
N LYS A 828 -13.48 -15.14 -0.23
CA LYS A 828 -12.23 -15.87 -0.46
C LYS A 828 -11.41 -16.09 0.81
N GLU A 829 -11.36 -15.09 1.69
CA GLU A 829 -10.59 -15.08 2.92
C GLU A 829 -11.12 -16.11 3.93
N VAL A 830 -12.44 -16.27 4.03
CA VAL A 830 -13.10 -17.26 4.90
C VAL A 830 -12.86 -18.67 4.36
N LEU A 831 -13.04 -18.86 3.05
CA LEU A 831 -12.79 -20.15 2.38
C LEU A 831 -11.32 -20.57 2.55
N LYS A 832 -10.38 -19.65 2.37
CA LYS A 832 -8.95 -19.91 2.57
C LYS A 832 -8.63 -20.28 4.03
N ALA A 833 -9.24 -19.62 5.01
CA ALA A 833 -9.06 -19.94 6.42
C ALA A 833 -9.56 -21.36 6.75
N ALA A 834 -10.77 -21.71 6.27
CA ALA A 834 -11.35 -23.05 6.44
C ALA A 834 -10.49 -24.14 5.76
N ILE A 835 -10.05 -23.91 4.52
CA ILE A 835 -9.16 -24.84 3.78
C ILE A 835 -7.82 -25.02 4.50
N ASN A 836 -7.20 -23.94 4.99
CA ASN A 836 -5.94 -24.03 5.73
C ASN A 836 -6.08 -24.85 7.02
N MET A 837 -7.17 -24.66 7.76
CA MET A 837 -7.47 -25.44 8.97
C MET A 837 -7.61 -26.93 8.63
N VAL A 838 -8.34 -27.26 7.55
CA VAL A 838 -8.48 -28.64 7.06
C VAL A 838 -7.13 -29.23 6.63
N HIS A 839 -6.31 -28.48 5.90
CA HIS A 839 -4.97 -28.93 5.52
C HIS A 839 -4.08 -29.20 6.73
N ARG A 840 -4.08 -28.31 7.74
CA ARG A 840 -3.31 -28.52 8.97
C ARG A 840 -3.77 -29.75 9.75
N LEU A 841 -5.08 -29.98 9.82
CA LEU A 841 -5.66 -31.22 10.36
C LEU A 841 -5.10 -32.47 9.65
N PHE A 842 -5.17 -32.52 8.31
CA PHE A 842 -4.69 -33.69 7.57
C PHE A 842 -3.17 -33.84 7.57
N GLU A 843 -2.42 -32.74 7.66
CA GLU A 843 -0.96 -32.76 7.78
C GLU A 843 -0.53 -33.40 9.11
N GLN A 844 -1.18 -33.05 10.22
CA GLN A 844 -0.95 -33.68 11.52
C GLN A 844 -1.30 -35.18 11.53
N LEU A 845 -2.29 -35.58 10.73
CA LEU A 845 -2.73 -36.97 10.62
C LEU A 845 -1.93 -37.80 9.61
N LYS A 846 -1.14 -37.19 8.73
CA LYS A 846 -0.41 -37.88 7.63
C LYS A 846 0.56 -38.96 8.09
N ASN A 847 1.08 -38.83 9.32
CA ASN A 847 2.00 -39.81 9.93
C ASN A 847 1.28 -40.99 10.60
N TYR A 848 -0.05 -40.98 10.60
CA TYR A 848 -0.91 -41.99 11.22
C TYR A 848 -1.84 -42.57 10.15
N ASP A 849 -2.08 -43.87 10.16
CA ASP A 849 -2.96 -44.53 9.18
C ASP A 849 -4.44 -44.24 9.52
N TYR A 850 -4.85 -42.97 9.45
CA TYR A 850 -6.14 -42.51 9.94
C TYR A 850 -7.33 -43.05 9.16
N GLU A 851 -7.11 -43.50 7.92
CA GLU A 851 -8.15 -44.04 7.04
C GLU A 851 -8.64 -45.41 7.52
N SER A 852 -7.75 -46.28 8.01
CA SER A 852 -8.14 -47.59 8.56
C SER A 852 -8.86 -47.48 9.90
N ILE A 853 -8.59 -46.41 10.67
CA ILE A 853 -9.18 -46.13 11.98
C ILE A 853 -10.67 -45.80 11.88
N ILE A 854 -11.06 -45.01 10.88
CA ILE A 854 -12.43 -44.54 10.71
C ILE A 854 -13.32 -45.62 10.10
N ASP A 855 -12.76 -46.51 9.29
CA ASP A 855 -13.49 -47.67 8.74
C ASP A 855 -13.77 -48.77 9.78
N ASP A 856 -12.95 -48.90 10.81
CA ASP A 856 -13.20 -49.83 11.93
C ASP A 856 -14.29 -49.33 12.91
N MET A 857 -14.68 -48.05 12.85
CA MET A 857 -15.78 -47.50 13.66
C MET A 857 -17.15 -48.10 13.32
N ASP A 858 -17.44 -48.36 12.05
CA ASP A 858 -18.76 -48.88 11.63
C ASP A 858 -18.97 -50.34 12.06
N LYS A 859 -17.90 -51.14 12.11
CA LYS A 859 -17.98 -52.55 12.51
C LYS A 859 -18.38 -52.71 13.98
N ASN A 860 -17.94 -51.80 14.86
CA ASN A 860 -18.28 -51.82 16.28
C ASN A 860 -19.58 -51.05 16.59
N SER A 861 -19.94 -50.02 15.80
CA SER A 861 -21.18 -49.26 15.97
C SER A 861 -22.43 -50.08 15.62
N GLN A 862 -22.31 -51.01 14.66
CA GLN A 862 -23.40 -51.94 14.30
C GLN A 862 -23.54 -53.15 15.24
N GLN A 863 -22.55 -53.43 16.11
CA GLN A 863 -22.63 -54.53 17.08
C GLN A 863 -23.27 -54.12 18.42
N ASN A 864 -23.16 -52.85 18.84
CA ASN A 864 -23.71 -52.39 20.12
C ASN A 864 -25.18 -51.90 20.06
N SER A 865 -25.83 -51.90 18.89
CA SER A 865 -27.25 -51.55 18.76
C SER A 865 -28.22 -52.67 19.18
N ASN A 866 -27.73 -53.84 19.61
CA ASN A 866 -28.56 -54.98 20.01
C ASN A 866 -28.62 -55.25 21.53
N GLU A 867 -27.91 -54.48 22.38
CA GLU A 867 -27.88 -54.74 23.85
C GLU A 867 -28.53 -53.67 24.75
N TYR A 868 -29.07 -52.57 24.21
CA TYR A 868 -29.85 -51.59 24.98
C TYR A 868 -31.36 -51.61 24.67
N LYS A 869 -31.89 -52.78 24.25
CA LYS A 869 -33.33 -53.09 24.33
C LYS A 869 -33.61 -53.97 25.55
N SER A 870 -33.34 -53.47 26.74
CA SER A 870 -34.02 -53.93 27.95
C SER A 870 -33.80 -52.93 29.09
N ALA A 871 -34.89 -52.61 29.79
CA ALA A 871 -34.98 -51.74 30.97
C ALA A 871 -35.01 -50.22 30.72
N VAL A 872 -36.13 -49.70 30.23
CA VAL A 872 -36.88 -48.63 30.93
C VAL A 872 -38.38 -48.91 30.79
N ILE A 873 -39.06 -48.81 31.93
CA ILE A 873 -40.43 -49.20 32.21
C ILE A 873 -41.42 -48.29 31.49
N SER A 874 -42.47 -48.92 30.98
CA SER A 874 -43.69 -48.33 30.43
C SER A 874 -44.50 -47.57 31.48
N GLU A 875 -44.71 -46.27 31.27
CA GLU A 875 -45.96 -45.63 31.65
C GLU A 875 -46.60 -45.02 30.41
N SER A 876 -47.89 -45.31 30.28
CA SER A 876 -48.71 -45.09 29.10
C SER A 876 -49.39 -43.73 29.17
N ILE A 877 -49.25 -42.93 28.10
CA ILE A 877 -50.09 -41.75 27.83
C ILE A 877 -50.76 -41.98 26.46
N PRO A 878 -52.05 -41.63 26.29
CA PRO A 878 -52.87 -42.12 25.18
C PRO A 878 -52.50 -41.50 23.82
N PRO A 879 -52.91 -42.13 22.69
CA PRO A 879 -52.67 -41.59 21.36
C PRO A 879 -53.57 -40.37 21.15
N LEU A 880 -52.98 -39.18 21.23
CA LEU A 880 -53.59 -37.97 20.70
C LEU A 880 -53.25 -37.90 19.21
N THR A 881 -54.30 -38.06 18.42
CA THR A 881 -54.40 -37.77 17.00
C THR A 881 -53.58 -36.55 16.59
N LEU A 882 -52.63 -36.78 15.68
CA LEU A 882 -52.02 -35.75 14.86
C LEU A 882 -53.11 -35.20 13.92
N ASP A 883 -53.83 -34.17 14.39
CA ASP A 883 -54.35 -33.18 13.46
C ASP A 883 -53.15 -32.39 12.95
N ILE A 884 -52.99 -32.45 11.63
CA ILE A 884 -52.01 -31.70 10.86
C ILE A 884 -52.42 -30.23 10.96
N GLU A 885 -51.89 -29.51 11.96
CA GLU A 885 -51.74 -28.07 11.90
C GLU A 885 -50.25 -27.75 11.90
N THR A 886 -49.74 -27.60 10.68
CA THR A 886 -48.49 -26.93 10.36
C THR A 886 -48.43 -25.57 11.03
N SER A 887 -47.67 -25.45 12.12
CA SER A 887 -47.22 -24.15 12.65
C SER A 887 -46.07 -23.64 11.78
N GLY A 888 -46.45 -23.04 10.66
CA GLY A 888 -45.58 -22.10 9.96
C GLY A 888 -45.48 -20.82 10.78
N LEU A 889 -44.26 -20.53 11.24
CA LEU A 889 -43.82 -19.22 11.71
C LEU A 889 -42.55 -18.92 10.88
N ASN A 890 -42.39 -17.84 10.12
CA ASN A 890 -43.32 -16.83 9.63
C ASN A 890 -42.64 -16.14 8.43
N ASN A 891 -42.50 -16.82 7.28
CA ASN A 891 -41.90 -16.22 6.06
C ASN A 891 -42.69 -15.02 5.52
N GLN A 892 -43.95 -14.88 5.92
CA GLN A 892 -44.79 -13.72 5.58
C GLN A 892 -44.37 -12.47 6.34
N GLN A 893 -43.85 -12.56 7.56
CA GLN A 893 -43.38 -11.38 8.30
C GLN A 893 -42.06 -10.86 7.77
N SER A 894 -41.13 -11.72 7.34
CA SER A 894 -39.89 -11.29 6.69
C SER A 894 -40.13 -10.69 5.31
N GLU A 895 -41.04 -11.25 4.52
CA GLU A 895 -41.46 -10.67 3.23
C GLU A 895 -42.24 -9.36 3.42
N GLU A 896 -43.13 -9.25 4.40
CA GLU A 896 -43.83 -7.99 4.74
C GLU A 896 -42.87 -6.91 5.27
N ILE A 897 -41.83 -7.27 6.03
CA ILE A 897 -40.81 -6.33 6.50
C ILE A 897 -39.93 -5.87 5.33
N ILE A 898 -39.54 -6.77 4.42
CA ILE A 898 -38.77 -6.44 3.22
C ILE A 898 -39.59 -5.57 2.27
N GLU A 899 -40.89 -5.89 2.07
CA GLU A 899 -41.82 -5.03 1.33
C GLU A 899 -41.99 -3.68 2.04
N ALA A 900 -42.18 -3.64 3.36
CA ALA A 900 -42.31 -2.39 4.10
C ALA A 900 -41.05 -1.51 4.01
N ILE A 901 -39.85 -2.12 3.99
CA ILE A 901 -38.58 -1.42 3.77
C ILE A 901 -38.50 -0.87 2.33
N LEU A 902 -38.87 -1.68 1.34
CA LEU A 902 -38.92 -1.28 -0.08
C LEU A 902 -39.95 -0.16 -0.37
N PHE A 903 -41.04 -0.10 0.40
CA PHE A 903 -42.10 0.90 0.27
C PHE A 903 -41.94 2.12 1.19
N SER A 904 -40.98 2.12 2.12
CA SER A 904 -40.72 3.25 3.01
C SER A 904 -39.84 4.32 2.35
N GLN A 905 -40.16 5.60 2.54
CA GLN A 905 -39.25 6.70 2.17
C GLN A 905 -38.11 6.77 3.19
N ASP A 906 -36.87 6.95 2.70
CA ASP A 906 -35.62 6.90 3.50
C ASP A 906 -35.65 7.69 4.83
N ILE A 907 -36.43 8.77 4.88
CA ILE A 907 -36.65 9.59 6.08
C ILE A 907 -37.28 8.80 7.25
N ASN A 908 -38.15 7.83 6.98
CA ASN A 908 -38.82 7.03 8.01
C ASN A 908 -37.91 5.92 8.58
N LEU A 909 -37.02 5.37 7.75
CA LEU A 909 -35.97 4.43 8.19
C LEU A 909 -34.92 5.15 9.04
N LEU A 910 -34.56 6.37 8.66
CA LEU A 910 -33.71 7.24 9.45
C LEU A 910 -34.37 7.67 10.76
N ALA A 911 -35.65 8.01 10.77
CA ALA A 911 -36.39 8.36 11.99
C ALA A 911 -36.50 7.18 12.97
N ALA A 912 -36.75 5.96 12.48
CA ALA A 912 -36.77 4.75 13.31
C ALA A 912 -35.39 4.39 13.86
N SER A 913 -34.33 4.60 13.06
CA SER A 913 -32.93 4.48 13.50
C SER A 913 -32.59 5.52 14.59
N TYR A 914 -33.00 6.77 14.39
CA TYR A 914 -32.80 7.88 15.33
C TYR A 914 -33.59 7.69 16.63
N GLU A 915 -34.82 7.18 16.58
CA GLU A 915 -35.62 6.82 17.75
C GLU A 915 -34.98 5.68 18.56
N LYS A 916 -34.43 4.66 17.89
CA LYS A 916 -33.67 3.59 18.54
C LYS A 916 -32.42 4.11 19.26
N GLN A 917 -31.72 5.07 18.63
CA GLN A 917 -30.56 5.74 19.24
C GLN A 917 -30.95 6.71 20.38
N LEU A 918 -32.13 7.34 20.33
CA LEU A 918 -32.67 8.19 21.40
C LEU A 918 -33.16 7.37 22.60
N GLN A 919 -33.75 6.20 22.39
CA GLN A 919 -34.16 5.28 23.48
C GLN A 919 -32.97 4.71 24.24
N LEU A 920 -31.80 4.54 23.60
CA LEU A 920 -30.54 4.16 24.27
C LEU A 920 -29.91 5.29 25.11
N LYS A 921 -30.23 6.57 24.82
CA LYS A 921 -29.70 7.73 25.55
C LYS A 921 -30.57 8.18 26.73
N ASN A 922 -31.85 7.80 26.77
CA ASN A 922 -32.75 8.14 27.87
C ASN A 922 -32.73 7.07 28.96
N GLY A 923 -31.72 7.12 29.83
CA GLY A 923 -31.81 7.00 31.30
C GLY A 923 -32.53 5.84 32.02
N ASP A 924 -33.26 4.95 31.36
CA ASP A 924 -33.91 3.82 32.02
C ASP A 924 -33.11 2.55 31.74
N LEU A 925 -32.18 2.23 32.64
CA LEU A 925 -31.53 0.92 32.69
C LEU A 925 -32.61 -0.18 32.77
N PRO A 926 -32.67 -1.14 31.83
CA PRO A 926 -33.33 -2.39 32.12
C PRO A 926 -32.46 -3.15 33.13
N ASN A 927 -32.93 -3.23 34.38
CA ASN A 927 -32.48 -4.18 35.38
C ASN A 927 -32.84 -5.62 34.96
N ILE A 928 -32.25 -6.10 33.86
CA ILE A 928 -32.41 -7.47 33.37
C ILE A 928 -31.01 -7.94 32.94
N PRO A 929 -30.51 -9.11 33.40
CA PRO A 929 -29.17 -9.58 33.06
C PRO A 929 -28.99 -9.71 31.54
N PRO A 930 -27.75 -9.56 31.02
CA PRO A 930 -27.48 -9.57 29.59
C PRO A 930 -27.56 -11.01 29.07
N HIS A 931 -28.76 -11.47 28.72
CA HIS A 931 -28.91 -12.72 28.00
C HIS A 931 -28.60 -12.47 26.52
N SER A 932 -27.66 -13.25 25.95
CA SER A 932 -27.47 -13.34 24.51
C SER A 932 -28.80 -13.72 23.86
N SER A 933 -29.20 -13.01 22.80
CA SER A 933 -30.38 -13.36 21.99
C SER A 933 -30.20 -14.67 21.20
N ILE A 934 -28.97 -15.20 21.21
CA ILE A 934 -28.57 -16.45 20.55
C ILE A 934 -28.94 -17.64 21.45
N ASP A 935 -29.63 -18.63 20.87
CA ASP A 935 -29.96 -19.88 21.52
C ASP A 935 -28.69 -20.61 22.01
N GLU A 936 -28.64 -20.90 23.31
CA GLU A 936 -27.55 -21.60 23.98
C GLU A 936 -27.26 -22.99 23.38
N HIS A 937 -28.21 -23.57 22.65
CA HIS A 937 -28.10 -24.88 22.03
C HIS A 937 -28.00 -24.89 20.50
N LEU A 938 -27.81 -23.73 19.85
CA LEU A 938 -27.68 -23.62 18.39
C LEU A 938 -26.62 -24.57 17.80
N TYR A 939 -25.48 -24.75 18.48
CA TYR A 939 -24.40 -25.63 18.00
C TYR A 939 -24.84 -27.09 17.79
N LYS A 940 -25.87 -27.56 18.52
CA LYS A 940 -26.41 -28.93 18.40
C LYS A 940 -27.01 -29.21 17.03
N ASN A 941 -27.40 -28.18 16.28
CA ASN A 941 -27.87 -28.37 14.90
C ASN A 941 -26.77 -28.89 13.96
N TYR A 942 -25.49 -28.73 14.36
CA TYR A 942 -24.33 -29.12 13.58
C TYR A 942 -23.63 -30.39 14.11
N THR A 943 -24.17 -31.04 15.14
CA THR A 943 -23.60 -32.27 15.72
C THR A 943 -23.98 -33.54 14.95
N ASN A 944 -24.87 -33.44 13.96
CA ASN A 944 -25.34 -34.57 13.16
C ASN A 944 -24.29 -35.08 12.15
N ILE A 945 -23.21 -34.34 11.92
CA ILE A 945 -22.15 -34.69 10.97
C ILE A 945 -21.09 -35.52 11.69
N GLY A 946 -21.02 -36.80 11.31
CA GLY A 946 -20.04 -37.75 11.85
C GLY A 946 -18.64 -37.61 11.22
N PRO A 947 -17.58 -38.12 11.87
CA PRO A 947 -16.20 -38.04 11.37
C PRO A 947 -15.98 -38.62 9.96
N LYS A 948 -16.66 -39.73 9.63
CA LYS A 948 -16.56 -40.37 8.31
C LYS A 948 -17.20 -39.53 7.21
N GLN A 949 -18.41 -39.00 7.45
CA GLN A 949 -19.10 -38.11 6.53
C GLN A 949 -18.27 -36.87 6.20
N PHE A 950 -17.62 -36.28 7.21
CA PHE A 950 -16.72 -35.14 7.05
C PHE A 950 -15.53 -35.46 6.14
N ILE A 951 -14.86 -36.59 6.35
CA ILE A 951 -13.66 -36.98 5.58
C ILE A 951 -14.01 -37.38 4.15
N ASP A 952 -15.11 -38.09 3.95
CA ASP A 952 -15.58 -38.47 2.61
C ASP A 952 -15.97 -37.25 1.78
N SER A 953 -16.61 -36.24 2.39
CA SER A 953 -16.93 -34.98 1.71
C SER A 953 -15.69 -34.18 1.32
N ILE A 954 -14.67 -34.12 2.19
CA ILE A 954 -13.43 -33.40 1.87
C ILE A 954 -12.63 -34.09 0.76
N LYS A 955 -12.60 -35.43 0.72
CA LYS A 955 -11.94 -36.20 -0.35
C LYS A 955 -12.57 -35.99 -1.72
N GLN A 956 -13.85 -35.65 -1.76
CA GLN A 956 -14.58 -35.37 -3.01
C GLN A 956 -14.38 -33.93 -3.52
N MET A 957 -13.85 -33.03 -2.69
CA MET A 957 -13.64 -31.61 -3.04
C MET A 957 -12.20 -31.35 -3.49
N ASP A 958 -12.01 -30.68 -4.64
CA ASP A 958 -10.68 -30.16 -5.03
C ASP A 958 -10.46 -28.76 -4.44
N LEU A 959 -9.92 -28.74 -3.22
CA LEU A 959 -9.66 -27.50 -2.45
C LEU A 959 -8.71 -26.54 -3.19
N ASN A 960 -7.79 -27.06 -4.01
CA ASN A 960 -6.83 -26.23 -4.76
C ASN A 960 -7.46 -25.61 -6.01
N GLN A 961 -8.40 -26.31 -6.65
CA GLN A 961 -9.16 -25.78 -7.77
C GLN A 961 -10.13 -24.67 -7.33
N MET A 962 -10.75 -24.79 -6.14
CA MET A 962 -11.63 -23.75 -5.58
C MET A 962 -10.90 -22.43 -5.30
N ILE A 963 -9.66 -22.45 -4.82
CA ILE A 963 -8.87 -21.22 -4.62
C ILE A 963 -8.50 -20.59 -5.98
N LYS A 964 -8.16 -21.42 -6.98
CA LYS A 964 -7.77 -20.95 -8.32
C LYS A 964 -8.93 -20.34 -9.11
N SER A 965 -10.14 -20.90 -9.03
CA SER A 965 -11.32 -20.35 -9.71
C SER A 965 -11.63 -18.92 -9.23
N HIS A 966 -11.53 -18.67 -7.91
CA HIS A 966 -11.69 -17.33 -7.35
C HIS A 966 -10.50 -16.40 -7.66
N GLN A 967 -9.26 -16.90 -7.78
CA GLN A 967 -8.11 -16.08 -8.20
C GLN A 967 -8.24 -15.60 -9.64
N ASN A 968 -8.70 -16.46 -10.55
CA ASN A 968 -8.88 -16.09 -11.95
C ASN A 968 -9.94 -14.98 -12.10
N TRP A 969 -11.05 -15.06 -11.36
CA TRP A 969 -12.10 -14.02 -11.36
C TRP A 969 -11.61 -12.64 -10.92
N PHE A 970 -10.70 -12.56 -9.94
CA PHE A 970 -10.11 -11.28 -9.50
C PHE A 970 -9.06 -10.72 -10.47
N THR A 971 -8.31 -11.60 -11.15
CA THR A 971 -7.27 -11.18 -12.11
C THR A 971 -7.90 -10.58 -13.37
N GLU A 972 -9.12 -10.98 -13.71
CA GLU A 972 -9.93 -10.38 -14.80
C GLU A 972 -10.48 -8.97 -14.45
N MET A 973 -10.43 -8.55 -13.18
CA MET A 973 -10.96 -7.28 -12.67
C MET A 973 -9.91 -6.18 -12.45
N GLU A 974 -8.62 -6.39 -12.81
CA GLU A 974 -7.55 -5.37 -12.72
C GLU A 974 -7.84 -4.09 -13.55
N SER A 975 -8.81 -4.14 -14.47
CA SER A 975 -9.36 -2.99 -15.18
C SER A 975 -10.09 -1.98 -14.27
N PHE A 976 -10.57 -2.41 -13.10
CA PHE A 976 -11.33 -1.55 -12.19
C PHE A 976 -10.43 -0.66 -11.34
N SER A 977 -9.23 -1.10 -10.96
CA SER A 977 -8.21 -0.24 -10.33
C SER A 977 -7.79 0.90 -11.25
N SER A 978 -7.65 0.62 -12.55
CA SER A 978 -7.40 1.65 -13.57
C SER A 978 -8.55 2.65 -13.67
N LEU A 979 -9.79 2.19 -13.51
CA LEU A 979 -10.99 3.03 -13.57
C LEU A 979 -11.17 3.88 -12.31
N LEU A 980 -10.78 3.36 -11.15
CA LEU A 980 -10.81 4.09 -9.87
C LEU A 980 -9.80 5.24 -9.86
N ASP A 981 -8.59 5.00 -10.38
CA ASP A 981 -7.57 6.04 -10.56
C ASP A 981 -8.04 7.13 -11.54
N ASP A 982 -8.78 6.77 -12.60
CA ASP A 982 -9.37 7.73 -13.55
C ASP A 982 -10.48 8.60 -12.93
N ILE A 983 -11.29 8.03 -12.03
CA ILE A 983 -12.36 8.76 -11.32
C ILE A 983 -11.77 9.74 -10.30
N LEU A 984 -10.69 9.34 -9.61
CA LEU A 984 -10.03 10.18 -8.61
C LEU A 984 -9.33 11.41 -9.21
N VAL A 985 -8.83 11.32 -10.45
CA VAL A 985 -8.14 12.44 -11.13
C VAL A 985 -9.11 13.48 -11.72
N MET A 986 -10.36 13.09 -12.03
CA MET A 986 -11.39 14.02 -12.52
C MET A 986 -11.93 14.96 -11.41
N GLY A 987 -11.59 14.70 -10.14
CA GLY A 987 -12.03 15.47 -8.97
C GLY A 987 -11.23 16.73 -8.65
N ASP A 988 -10.10 17.00 -9.33
CA ASP A 988 -9.19 18.12 -9.03
C ASP A 988 -9.66 19.52 -9.52
N ASN A 989 -10.93 19.65 -9.96
CA ASN A 989 -11.51 20.97 -10.22
C ASN A 989 -12.07 21.55 -8.91
N SER A 990 -11.46 22.66 -8.47
CA SER A 990 -11.70 23.50 -7.27
C SER A 990 -13.15 23.85 -6.85
N ALA A 991 -14.18 23.30 -7.49
CA ALA A 991 -15.58 23.47 -7.13
C ALA A 991 -16.18 22.28 -6.34
N MET A 992 -15.48 21.14 -6.20
CA MET A 992 -16.00 19.94 -5.49
C MET A 992 -15.38 19.67 -4.11
N GLU A 993 -14.44 20.50 -3.63
CA GLU A 993 -13.76 20.29 -2.32
C GLU A 993 -14.75 20.30 -1.14
N THR A 994 -15.86 21.04 -1.25
CA THR A 994 -16.93 21.11 -0.24
C THR A 994 -17.89 19.92 -0.24
N GLU A 995 -18.08 19.23 -1.37
CA GLU A 995 -18.97 18.05 -1.45
C GLU A 995 -18.20 16.76 -1.09
N TRP A 996 -16.91 16.66 -1.41
CA TRP A 996 -16.08 15.51 -1.02
C TRP A 996 -15.78 15.47 0.49
N GLN A 997 -15.65 16.61 1.16
CA GLN A 997 -15.56 16.64 2.63
C GLN A 997 -16.84 16.14 3.32
N GLN A 998 -18.01 16.19 2.66
CA GLN A 998 -19.26 15.65 3.17
C GLN A 998 -19.47 14.16 2.85
N LEU A 999 -18.84 13.64 1.78
CA LEU A 999 -18.96 12.24 1.34
C LEU A 999 -17.85 11.31 1.89
N LEU A 1000 -16.70 11.85 2.30
CA LEU A 1000 -15.58 11.09 2.88
C LEU A 1000 -15.95 10.22 4.11
N PRO A 1001 -16.85 10.65 5.02
CA PRO A 1001 -17.28 9.82 6.15
C PRO A 1001 -18.08 8.57 5.71
N HIS A 1002 -18.79 8.65 4.58
CA HIS A 1002 -19.65 7.56 4.09
C HIS A 1002 -18.89 6.50 3.28
N LEU A 1003 -17.81 6.88 2.58
CA LEU A 1003 -16.95 5.93 1.86
C LEU A 1003 -15.99 5.16 2.79
N ARG A 1004 -15.72 5.67 4.00
CA ARG A 1004 -15.01 4.94 5.07
C ARG A 1004 -15.73 3.66 5.51
N HIS A 1005 -17.05 3.57 5.33
CA HIS A 1005 -17.88 2.54 5.96
C HIS A 1005 -18.01 1.22 5.16
N ARG A 1006 -17.56 1.16 3.89
CA ARG A 1006 -17.81 -0.01 3.03
C ARG A 1006 -16.59 -0.71 2.43
N TYR A 1007 -15.42 -0.11 2.40
CA TYR A 1007 -14.24 -0.77 1.81
C TYR A 1007 -12.95 -0.38 2.53
N CYS A 1008 -12.43 -1.27 3.38
CA CYS A 1008 -11.01 -1.24 3.77
C CYS A 1008 -10.50 -2.62 4.17
N CYS A 1009 -9.52 -3.14 3.41
CA CYS A 1009 -8.20 -3.52 3.94
C CYS A 1009 -7.30 -4.12 2.82
N LYS A 1010 -6.63 -3.25 2.04
CA LYS A 1010 -5.26 -3.44 1.47
C LYS A 1010 -4.82 -2.35 0.50
N MET A 1011 -5.74 -1.68 -0.20
CA MET A 1011 -5.37 -0.61 -1.16
C MET A 1011 -5.09 0.76 -0.53
N PHE A 1012 -5.68 1.09 0.62
CA PHE A 1012 -5.54 2.42 1.22
C PHE A 1012 -4.16 2.71 1.83
N GLY A 1013 -3.36 1.69 2.16
CA GLY A 1013 -1.99 1.87 2.64
C GLY A 1013 -1.04 2.50 1.60
N SER A 1014 -1.27 2.24 0.32
CA SER A 1014 -0.54 2.90 -0.77
C SER A 1014 -1.16 4.26 -1.15
N LEU A 1015 -2.49 4.41 -1.03
CA LEU A 1015 -3.18 5.63 -1.46
C LEU A 1015 -2.91 6.85 -0.55
N VAL A 1016 -2.79 6.62 0.77
CA VAL A 1016 -2.46 7.69 1.74
C VAL A 1016 -1.02 8.21 1.55
N ILE A 1017 -0.11 7.36 1.06
CA ILE A 1017 1.26 7.77 0.73
C ILE A 1017 1.29 8.64 -0.53
N THR A 1018 0.40 8.41 -1.51
CA THR A 1018 0.36 9.20 -2.75
C THR A 1018 -0.34 10.55 -2.60
N LEU A 1019 -1.39 10.65 -1.77
CA LEU A 1019 -2.06 11.92 -1.49
C LEU A 1019 -1.27 12.81 -0.52
N SER A 1020 -0.54 12.21 0.44
CA SER A 1020 0.43 12.94 1.28
C SER A 1020 1.64 13.49 0.49
N ASN A 1021 1.91 12.97 -0.72
CA ASN A 1021 3.00 13.43 -1.58
C ASN A 1021 2.60 14.60 -2.50
N ARG A 1022 1.35 15.09 -2.44
CA ARG A 1022 0.83 16.18 -3.27
C ARG A 1022 0.23 17.37 -2.52
N SER A 1023 0.36 17.44 -1.19
CA SER A 1023 0.11 18.65 -0.39
C SER A 1023 1.41 19.34 0.02
#